data_AF-A0A1L5PNC6-F1
#
_entry.id   AF-A0A1L5PNC6-F1
#
_cell.length_a   1.000
_cell.length_b   1.000
_cell.length_c   1.000
_cell.angle_alpha   90.00
_cell.angle_beta   90.00
_cell.angle_gamma   90.00
#
_symmetry.space_group_name_H-M   'P 1'
#
loop_
_entity.id
_entity.type
_entity.pdbx_description
1 polymer ?
#
loop_
_entity_poly.entity_id
_entity_poly.type
_entity_poly.pdbx_seq_one_letter_code
_entity_poly.pdbx_strand_id
1 'polypeptide(L)'
;MTVEFFPNKLSDTAPLGTWKTDRRMTIEEWLKSQAQSYERRDSPPISVALNDEVIEQHLWHKVKFKPSDLLQIYREPKGTDPFSITFALFKGAKAVLKAIMPKMPGMPSSAGTQQGDPLMDASAKGNKVKLGDPVRQIAGHQRVYPSYLAQPRRAFLAPRDQRVEMLLYIGEGEYDVPLAKVKVGETPLISLGADAAFTIYPPGADLSADPAHINWFNAPEVGASSSGSAGLELTMATELTKSATASAYEFVGDTISVPAGSGQFPADWSNGIIVRVLAPYTYTVIDGGVGRDIVRGPLEMLNPTPGMLIEVAGANAGLYVVHSYTPYSPAVPANPGTASTLTGSAAPTRYDFNVTPLSFTLFRGATSYPITLNTATTNLSGLVSALNTQLSGKPFQAQVSGSVLRIVELTPFAGQAITATGASTILGASPTGVTGTATTSAIPEQPAEMTLDYDGGSPVVGLALGQGLATIGPRGLRYRITAFSTSLIEVERLTSSGSIDAGWPGFNAMQTVNGLITLDASNLQGGYRGPFACCPESEKITEIEWSVTYANGLCGIGREGQIYEIPTYYAFEYRDMDLAGAWTVIELMKTGGSLDAQGFTDRVTLPYPMRAEARVRKLYKDRPGRINDEARDDATWTDLRGRMQNSPTSYPGLTVMTCRIRGGDRLSAQSESQVSVEATRILPLMEGGTGPTRDIVPYCIHQLKQRGYTDDDLDLPEWQAFHEICVARGDTYDETLDATITVKDMVNNALACGFGELVTFRGLLRPVRDSARAAFDVTYGPKTQTYSPQNMTKMLKISGAMPSINDFDGVDVEYFSRTTWAWETVECRWPGDLGNKVEKIKMPGISDRTRAWRIGMRRRGHQKFRTDVYSWETEMDGSNSGYLSFAAVADDAPKRCQSAILLGFEVAGSGTLLHSSEPLDFSAGGEHRIGIRKLDGTLSGPWTATQVDPYTVRVDALDFTPVVDGPLEPPHLLFGPAARWAYPVLITSSDPANGNVAMKGMPYDARVYTYDDQSPPA
;
A
#
# COMPACT_ATOMS: atom_id res chain seq x y z
N MET A 1 26.32 11.52 23.61
CA MET A 1 26.01 10.30 22.83
C MET A 1 25.05 10.74 21.75
N THR A 2 25.13 10.41 20.47
CA THR A 2 26.10 9.65 19.67
C THR A 2 25.70 9.95 18.22
N VAL A 3 26.65 10.17 17.30
CA VAL A 3 26.32 10.15 15.87
C VAL A 3 26.58 8.74 15.37
N GLU A 4 25.58 8.08 14.80
CA GLU A 4 25.67 6.71 14.29
C GLU A 4 25.46 6.73 12.79
N PHE A 5 26.33 6.06 12.04
CA PHE A 5 26.25 6.01 10.58
C PHE A 5 26.00 4.57 10.13
N PHE A 6 24.90 4.33 9.44
CA PHE A 6 24.42 3.00 9.04
C PHE A 6 24.56 2.77 7.53
N PRO A 7 24.75 1.50 7.10
CA PRO A 7 24.90 1.16 5.68
C PRO A 7 23.60 1.27 4.88
N ASN A 8 22.44 1.08 5.51
CA ASN A 8 21.09 1.25 4.96
C ASN A 8 20.04 1.20 6.10
N LYS A 9 18.76 1.45 5.79
CA LYS A 9 17.62 1.39 6.75
C LYS A 9 16.92 0.02 6.84
N LEU A 10 17.27 -0.94 5.98
CA LEU A 10 16.57 -2.22 5.80
C LEU A 10 17.19 -3.40 6.56
N SER A 11 18.41 -3.24 7.11
CA SER A 11 19.12 -4.30 7.82
C SER A 11 19.34 -3.95 9.29
N ASP A 12 19.08 -4.91 10.19
CA ASP A 12 19.48 -4.89 11.62
C ASP A 12 21.01 -5.02 11.76
N THR A 13 21.74 -4.09 11.14
CA THR A 13 23.20 -4.03 11.13
C THR A 13 23.69 -3.01 12.13
N ALA A 14 24.80 -3.31 12.81
CA ALA A 14 25.51 -2.34 13.62
C ALA A 14 25.95 -1.10 12.78
N PRO A 15 26.09 0.09 13.40
CA PRO A 15 26.60 1.27 12.71
C PRO A 15 27.97 0.98 12.08
N LEU A 16 28.19 1.44 10.84
CA LEU A 16 29.50 1.49 10.18
C LEU A 16 30.50 2.36 10.94
N GLY A 17 29.99 3.35 11.67
CA GLY A 17 30.80 4.23 12.49
C GLY A 17 29.98 4.93 13.56
N THR A 18 30.66 5.30 14.64
CA THR A 18 30.06 5.91 15.83
C THR A 18 30.95 7.06 16.30
N TRP A 19 30.39 8.27 16.40
CA TRP A 19 31.12 9.46 16.84
C TRP A 19 30.47 10.09 18.08
N LYS A 20 31.28 10.84 18.84
CA LYS A 20 30.82 11.66 19.97
C LYS A 20 31.06 13.13 19.67
N THR A 21 30.08 13.96 19.98
CA THR A 21 30.19 15.42 19.92
C THR A 21 30.10 16.00 21.33
N ASP A 22 30.85 17.08 21.58
CA ASP A 22 30.96 17.79 22.87
C ASP A 22 30.30 19.18 22.84
N ARG A 23 29.92 19.65 21.65
CA ARG A 23 29.35 20.98 21.41
C ARG A 23 28.10 20.90 20.54
N ARG A 24 27.24 21.92 20.68
CA ARG A 24 26.07 22.10 19.82
C ARG A 24 26.51 22.55 18.43
N MET A 25 26.02 21.88 17.39
CA MET A 25 26.28 22.25 15.98
C MET A 25 25.09 21.88 15.11
N THR A 26 25.03 22.41 13.90
CA THR A 26 24.06 21.97 12.88
C THR A 26 24.46 20.62 12.30
N ILE A 27 23.49 19.90 11.73
CA ILE A 27 23.76 18.67 10.97
C ILE A 27 24.74 18.96 9.83
N GLU A 28 24.55 20.08 9.12
CA GLU A 28 25.43 20.50 8.03
C GLU A 28 26.86 20.82 8.50
N GLU A 29 27.04 21.51 9.62
CA GLU A 29 28.37 21.78 10.20
C GLU A 29 29.09 20.48 10.59
N TRP A 30 28.35 19.50 11.11
CA TRP A 30 28.92 18.19 11.42
C TRP A 30 29.34 17.46 10.14
N LEU A 31 28.50 17.43 9.10
CA LEU A 31 28.82 16.80 7.81
C LEU A 31 30.06 17.42 7.15
N LYS A 32 30.16 18.76 7.14
CA LYS A 32 31.33 19.49 6.64
C LYS A 32 32.60 19.17 7.43
N SER A 33 32.49 18.86 8.71
CA SER A 33 33.63 18.46 9.54
C SER A 33 34.16 17.05 9.21
N GLN A 34 33.29 16.15 8.71
CA GLN A 34 33.66 14.78 8.36
C GLN A 34 34.06 14.64 6.89
N ALA A 35 33.43 15.41 6.00
CA ALA A 35 33.70 15.41 4.57
C ALA A 35 33.84 16.85 4.08
N GLN A 36 35.08 17.28 3.82
CA GLN A 36 35.37 18.62 3.30
C GLN A 36 34.79 18.85 1.90
N SER A 37 34.51 17.77 1.15
CA SER A 37 33.82 17.76 -0.14
C SER A 37 32.29 17.81 -0.03
N TYR A 38 31.73 17.89 1.18
CA TYR A 38 30.29 18.01 1.35
C TYR A 38 29.75 19.28 0.68
N GLU A 39 28.74 19.11 -0.15
CA GLU A 39 27.95 20.18 -0.75
C GLU A 39 26.47 19.92 -0.52
N ARG A 40 25.67 20.99 -0.52
CA ARG A 40 24.22 20.88 -0.37
C ARG A 40 23.64 20.36 -1.69
N ARG A 41 22.80 19.32 -1.60
CA ARG A 41 22.13 18.71 -2.74
C ARG A 41 20.64 18.59 -2.46
N ASP A 42 19.81 18.69 -3.49
CA ASP A 42 18.36 18.50 -3.38
C ASP A 42 17.99 17.04 -3.05
N SER A 43 18.85 16.09 -3.42
CA SER A 43 18.76 14.67 -3.04
C SER A 43 20.15 14.13 -2.64
N PRO A 44 20.56 14.26 -1.37
CA PRO A 44 21.82 13.72 -0.88
C PRO A 44 21.74 12.18 -0.75
N PRO A 45 22.86 11.44 -0.92
CA PRO A 45 22.90 9.96 -0.83
C PRO A 45 22.86 9.44 0.62
N ILE A 46 22.32 10.24 1.53
CA ILE A 46 22.15 9.92 2.94
C ILE A 46 20.83 10.51 3.44
N SER A 47 20.24 9.90 4.46
CA SER A 47 19.17 10.51 5.25
C SER A 47 19.59 10.63 6.71
N VAL A 48 18.98 11.57 7.42
CA VAL A 48 19.37 11.90 8.79
C VAL A 48 18.13 11.87 9.68
N ALA A 49 18.17 11.08 10.74
CA ALA A 49 17.20 11.07 11.83
C ALA A 49 17.84 11.66 13.10
N LEU A 50 17.11 12.55 13.77
CA LEU A 50 17.49 13.14 15.04
C LEU A 50 16.48 12.71 16.09
N ASN A 51 16.90 11.91 17.08
CA ASN A 51 16.03 11.34 18.11
C ASN A 51 14.78 10.66 17.51
N ASP A 52 15.01 9.75 16.56
CA ASP A 52 13.96 9.01 15.82
C ASP A 52 13.07 9.85 14.88
N GLU A 53 13.32 11.15 14.74
CA GLU A 53 12.61 12.04 13.80
C GLU A 53 13.44 12.29 12.53
N VAL A 54 12.90 11.98 11.36
CA VAL A 54 13.59 12.20 10.07
C VAL A 54 13.61 13.69 9.72
N ILE A 55 14.81 14.23 9.50
CA ILE A 55 15.01 15.62 9.13
C ILE A 55 15.19 15.74 7.62
N GLU A 56 14.33 16.52 6.97
CA GLU A 56 14.44 16.81 5.54
C GLU A 56 15.78 17.47 5.18
N GLN A 57 16.35 17.07 4.04
CA GLN A 57 17.67 17.49 3.57
C GLN A 57 17.84 19.01 3.48
N HIS A 58 16.78 19.71 3.08
CA HIS A 58 16.81 21.16 2.94
C HIS A 58 16.92 21.89 4.30
N LEU A 59 16.68 21.18 5.42
CA LEU A 59 16.71 21.72 6.79
C LEU A 59 18.01 21.43 7.55
N TRP A 60 18.93 20.63 7.03
CA TRP A 60 20.16 20.23 7.76
C TRP A 60 21.07 21.38 8.18
N HIS A 61 20.99 22.51 7.47
CA HIS A 61 21.72 23.73 7.81
C HIS A 61 21.06 24.57 8.92
N LYS A 62 19.80 24.27 9.26
CA LYS A 62 19.02 24.97 10.29
C LYS A 62 18.91 24.14 11.57
N VAL A 63 18.75 22.83 11.44
CA VAL A 63 18.55 21.92 12.56
C VAL A 63 19.85 21.71 13.32
N LYS A 64 19.83 22.04 14.62
CA LYS A 64 20.95 21.91 15.55
C LYS A 64 20.70 20.77 16.53
N PHE A 65 21.70 19.94 16.75
CA PHE A 65 21.68 18.90 17.77
C PHE A 65 22.69 19.20 18.89
N LYS A 66 22.40 18.77 20.11
CA LYS A 66 23.26 18.89 21.30
C LYS A 66 23.88 17.54 21.67
N PRO A 67 24.92 17.50 22.52
CA PRO A 67 25.59 16.25 22.92
C PRO A 67 24.71 15.18 23.58
N SER A 68 23.50 15.53 24.02
CA SER A 68 22.51 14.60 24.57
C SER A 68 21.58 13.98 23.51
N ASP A 69 21.64 14.44 22.26
CA ASP A 69 20.77 13.96 21.18
C ASP A 69 21.44 12.84 20.38
N LEU A 70 20.62 11.88 19.92
CA LEU A 70 21.02 10.79 19.04
C LEU A 70 20.83 11.22 17.58
N LEU A 71 21.91 11.30 16.82
CA LEU A 71 21.88 11.60 15.39
C LEU A 71 22.22 10.34 14.59
N GLN A 72 21.26 9.80 13.86
CA GLN A 72 21.44 8.60 13.05
C GLN A 72 21.43 8.97 11.58
N ILE A 73 22.44 8.51 10.85
CA ILE A 73 22.64 8.82 9.44
C ILE A 73 22.64 7.51 8.67
N TYR A 74 21.82 7.39 7.64
CA TYR A 74 21.71 6.19 6.84
C TYR A 74 22.18 6.47 5.44
N ARG A 75 23.03 5.61 4.86
CA ARG A 75 23.27 5.63 3.42
C ARG A 75 22.01 5.23 2.68
N GLU A 76 21.62 6.03 1.69
CA GLU A 76 20.49 5.76 0.84
C GLU A 76 20.91 5.80 -0.64
N PRO A 77 20.29 4.97 -1.51
CA PRO A 77 20.31 5.21 -2.94
C PRO A 77 19.73 6.62 -3.23
N LYS A 78 20.26 7.34 -4.21
CA LYS A 78 19.73 8.67 -4.57
C LYS A 78 18.24 8.56 -4.95
N GLY A 79 17.41 9.52 -4.51
CA GLY A 79 16.01 9.64 -4.93
C GLY A 79 14.94 9.02 -4.02
N THR A 80 15.25 8.61 -2.79
CA THR A 80 14.23 8.23 -1.79
C THR A 80 13.68 9.45 -1.05
N ASP A 81 12.38 9.70 -1.16
CA ASP A 81 11.68 10.71 -0.36
C ASP A 81 11.55 10.22 1.11
N PRO A 82 11.93 11.03 2.13
CA PRO A 82 11.90 10.65 3.54
C PRO A 82 10.54 10.16 4.07
N PHE A 83 9.41 10.51 3.44
CA PHE A 83 8.08 10.06 3.86
C PHE A 83 7.67 8.67 3.32
N SER A 84 8.29 8.19 2.24
CA SER A 84 7.89 6.93 1.57
C SER A 84 8.25 5.66 2.36
N ILE A 85 9.23 5.75 3.27
CA ILE A 85 9.84 4.59 3.94
C ILE A 85 9.10 4.20 5.22
N THR A 86 8.44 5.15 5.90
CA THR A 86 7.59 4.85 7.07
C THR A 86 6.42 3.93 6.71
N PHE A 87 5.97 3.95 5.45
CA PHE A 87 4.91 3.07 4.95
C PHE A 87 5.41 1.65 4.59
N ALA A 88 6.71 1.47 4.34
CA ALA A 88 7.30 0.17 4.02
C ALA A 88 7.50 -0.71 5.27
N LEU A 89 7.64 -0.11 6.45
CA LEU A 89 7.83 -0.82 7.72
C LEU A 89 6.57 -1.60 8.18
N PHE A 90 5.38 -1.26 7.66
CA PHE A 90 4.09 -1.87 8.08
C PHE A 90 3.50 -2.91 7.11
N LYS A 91 4.18 -3.25 6.00
CA LYS A 91 3.71 -4.30 5.05
C LYS A 91 4.70 -5.45 4.80
N GLY A 92 5.78 -5.54 5.57
CA GLY A 92 6.88 -6.50 5.36
C GLY A 92 6.66 -7.95 5.81
N ALA A 93 5.44 -8.43 6.05
CA ALA A 93 5.23 -9.78 6.62
C ALA A 93 4.20 -10.69 5.93
N LYS A 94 3.58 -10.32 4.80
CA LYS A 94 2.61 -11.20 4.11
C LYS A 94 2.60 -11.03 2.59
N ALA A 95 3.60 -11.56 1.88
CA ALA A 95 3.54 -11.64 0.41
C ALA A 95 4.25 -12.87 -0.19
N VAL A 96 4.35 -14.01 0.52
CA VAL A 96 5.02 -15.23 0.00
C VAL A 96 4.08 -16.46 -0.05
N LEU A 97 2.76 -16.32 0.11
CA LEU A 97 1.89 -17.51 0.23
C LEU A 97 0.50 -17.45 -0.43
N LYS A 98 0.30 -16.63 -1.48
CA LYS A 98 -0.97 -16.58 -2.23
C LYS A 98 -0.87 -16.74 -3.76
N ALA A 99 0.26 -17.21 -4.28
CA ALA A 99 0.46 -17.47 -5.71
C ALA A 99 0.33 -18.96 -6.11
N ILE A 100 -0.30 -19.79 -5.29
CA ILE A 100 -0.47 -21.23 -5.56
C ILE A 100 -1.92 -21.64 -5.26
N MET A 101 -2.87 -21.31 -6.15
CA MET A 101 -4.14 -22.03 -6.31
C MET A 101 -4.69 -21.82 -7.74
N PRO A 102 -4.79 -22.86 -8.58
CA PRO A 102 -5.50 -22.81 -9.85
C PRO A 102 -7.02 -22.89 -9.61
N LYS A 103 -7.79 -21.91 -10.11
CA LYS A 103 -9.26 -21.98 -10.15
C LYS A 103 -9.71 -22.52 -11.50
N MET A 104 -10.26 -23.73 -11.51
CA MET A 104 -10.93 -24.31 -12.68
C MET A 104 -12.32 -23.67 -12.89
N PRO A 105 -12.73 -23.34 -14.14
CA PRO A 105 -14.07 -22.87 -14.45
C PRO A 105 -15.09 -24.03 -14.48
N GLY A 106 -16.25 -23.84 -13.86
CA GLY A 106 -17.40 -24.74 -13.99
C GLY A 106 -18.25 -24.41 -15.21
N MET A 107 -18.60 -25.42 -15.99
CA MET A 107 -19.56 -25.36 -17.11
C MET A 107 -21.00 -25.21 -16.60
N PRO A 108 -21.85 -24.36 -17.21
CA PRO A 108 -23.30 -24.46 -17.13
C PRO A 108 -23.87 -25.23 -18.33
N SER A 109 -24.83 -26.11 -18.04
CA SER A 109 -25.62 -26.88 -19.01
C SER A 109 -26.81 -26.07 -19.56
N SER A 110 -27.14 -26.31 -20.82
CA SER A 110 -28.19 -25.64 -21.60
C SER A 110 -29.48 -26.45 -21.73
N ALA A 111 -30.63 -25.80 -21.53
CA ALA A 111 -31.95 -26.07 -22.12
C ALA A 111 -32.80 -24.81 -21.82
N GLY A 112 -33.55 -24.15 -22.70
CA GLY A 112 -34.07 -24.44 -24.02
C GLY A 112 -35.41 -23.67 -24.11
N THR A 113 -35.46 -22.57 -24.86
CA THR A 113 -36.70 -21.95 -25.38
C THR A 113 -36.31 -20.90 -26.42
N GLN A 114 -36.94 -20.92 -27.59
CA GLN A 114 -36.69 -19.96 -28.67
C GLN A 114 -37.10 -18.55 -28.21
N GLN A 115 -36.09 -17.73 -27.96
CA GLN A 115 -36.14 -16.34 -27.54
C GLN A 115 -35.59 -15.48 -28.70
N GLY A 116 -36.17 -14.30 -28.93
CA GLY A 116 -35.66 -13.35 -29.92
C GLY A 116 -34.24 -12.88 -29.59
N ASP A 117 -33.55 -12.25 -30.55
CA ASP A 117 -32.14 -11.91 -30.41
C ASP A 117 -31.91 -10.94 -29.22
N PRO A 118 -31.07 -11.31 -28.24
CA PRO A 118 -30.77 -10.45 -27.08
C PRO A 118 -30.03 -9.18 -27.52
N LEU A 119 -29.97 -8.19 -26.62
CA LEU A 119 -29.15 -7.00 -26.83
C LEU A 119 -27.68 -7.42 -26.92
N MET A 120 -27.00 -6.97 -27.96
CA MET A 120 -25.56 -7.19 -28.13
C MET A 120 -24.81 -6.22 -27.23
N ASP A 121 -24.51 -6.64 -26.00
CA ASP A 121 -23.75 -5.82 -25.06
C ASP A 121 -22.31 -5.60 -25.55
N ALA A 122 -21.82 -4.37 -25.42
CA ALA A 122 -20.42 -4.05 -25.65
C ALA A 122 -19.55 -4.72 -24.57
N SER A 123 -18.98 -5.88 -24.92
CA SER A 123 -18.30 -6.79 -23.99
C SER A 123 -16.87 -6.38 -23.63
N ALA A 124 -16.33 -5.32 -24.25
CA ALA A 124 -14.94 -4.92 -24.08
C ALA A 124 -14.61 -4.55 -22.62
N LYS A 125 -13.52 -5.12 -22.07
CA LYS A 125 -13.08 -4.95 -20.69
C LYS A 125 -11.61 -4.50 -20.60
N GLY A 126 -11.34 -3.58 -19.69
CA GLY A 126 -10.00 -3.24 -19.20
C GLY A 126 -9.78 -3.70 -17.75
N ASN A 127 -8.54 -3.63 -17.29
CA ASN A 127 -8.21 -3.94 -15.90
C ASN A 127 -8.60 -2.80 -14.94
N LYS A 128 -8.90 -3.13 -13.68
CA LYS A 128 -9.14 -2.12 -12.63
C LYS A 128 -7.88 -1.94 -11.80
N VAL A 129 -7.50 -0.69 -11.55
CA VAL A 129 -6.40 -0.34 -10.65
C VAL A 129 -6.90 -0.36 -9.21
N LYS A 130 -6.06 -0.79 -8.26
CA LYS A 130 -6.33 -0.59 -6.83
C LYS A 130 -5.52 0.58 -6.32
N LEU A 131 -6.10 1.35 -5.40
CA LEU A 131 -5.41 2.47 -4.78
C LEU A 131 -4.17 1.97 -4.01
N GLY A 132 -3.02 2.58 -4.29
CA GLY A 132 -1.74 2.22 -3.68
C GLY A 132 -0.94 1.15 -4.42
N ASP A 133 -1.47 0.57 -5.50
CA ASP A 133 -0.67 -0.26 -6.41
C ASP A 133 0.30 0.62 -7.23
N PRO A 134 1.52 0.14 -7.54
CA PRO A 134 2.45 0.90 -8.38
C PRO A 134 1.88 1.09 -9.79
N VAL A 135 2.22 2.22 -10.40
CA VAL A 135 1.89 2.47 -11.81
C VAL A 135 2.75 1.56 -12.68
N ARG A 136 2.12 0.87 -13.64
CA ARG A 136 2.81 -0.04 -14.54
C ARG A 136 3.90 0.68 -15.34
N GLN A 137 5.08 0.10 -15.36
CA GLN A 137 6.13 0.44 -16.32
C GLN A 137 6.38 -0.75 -17.26
N ILE A 138 6.70 -0.47 -18.52
CA ILE A 138 7.09 -1.49 -19.48
C ILE A 138 8.51 -1.19 -19.94
N ALA A 139 9.38 -2.18 -19.81
CA ALA A 139 10.72 -2.20 -20.39
C ALA A 139 10.70 -2.99 -21.70
N GLY A 140 11.43 -2.51 -22.71
CA GLY A 140 11.49 -3.14 -24.02
C GLY A 140 10.10 -3.29 -24.65
N HIS A 141 9.76 -4.51 -25.06
CA HIS A 141 8.54 -4.84 -25.79
C HIS A 141 7.67 -5.87 -25.06
N GLN A 142 6.44 -5.49 -24.70
CA GLN A 142 5.52 -6.36 -23.96
C GLN A 142 4.07 -6.23 -24.43
N ARG A 143 3.29 -7.31 -24.26
CA ARG A 143 1.83 -7.30 -24.37
C ARG A 143 1.24 -7.00 -23.00
N VAL A 144 0.47 -5.93 -22.93
CA VAL A 144 -0.21 -5.50 -21.71
C VAL A 144 -1.71 -5.39 -21.94
N TYR A 145 -2.45 -5.52 -20.84
CA TYR A 145 -3.88 -5.26 -20.79
C TYR A 145 -4.07 -3.90 -20.10
N PRO A 146 -4.40 -2.84 -20.85
CA PRO A 146 -4.57 -1.50 -20.30
C PRO A 146 -5.60 -1.46 -19.17
N SER A 147 -5.40 -0.55 -18.23
CA SER A 147 -6.23 -0.43 -17.03
C SER A 147 -7.05 0.87 -17.08
N TYR A 148 -8.27 0.84 -16.54
CA TYR A 148 -9.18 1.99 -16.50
C TYR A 148 -8.63 3.14 -15.65
N LEU A 149 -8.63 4.35 -16.22
CA LEU A 149 -8.43 5.62 -15.50
C LEU A 149 -9.75 6.23 -15.03
N ALA A 150 -10.84 5.95 -15.75
CA ALA A 150 -12.21 6.35 -15.41
C ALA A 150 -13.18 5.18 -15.63
N GLN A 151 -14.37 5.25 -15.02
CA GLN A 151 -15.38 4.21 -15.20
C GLN A 151 -15.83 4.16 -16.67
N PRO A 152 -15.99 2.96 -17.27
CA PRO A 152 -16.44 2.86 -18.66
C PRO A 152 -17.87 3.37 -18.80
N ARG A 153 -18.11 4.08 -19.90
CA ARG A 153 -19.40 4.69 -20.24
C ARG A 153 -20.08 3.84 -21.32
N ARG A 154 -21.28 3.32 -21.07
CA ARG A 154 -22.06 2.53 -22.05
C ARG A 154 -23.33 3.26 -22.44
N ALA A 155 -23.56 3.52 -23.72
CA ALA A 155 -24.75 4.23 -24.17
C ALA A 155 -25.33 3.65 -25.46
N PHE A 156 -26.65 3.69 -25.59
CA PHE A 156 -27.36 3.36 -26.82
C PHE A 156 -27.45 4.60 -27.72
N LEU A 157 -26.84 4.54 -28.91
CA LEU A 157 -27.00 5.60 -29.93
C LEU A 157 -28.22 5.37 -30.83
N ALA A 158 -28.66 4.12 -30.91
CA ALA A 158 -29.90 3.68 -31.55
C ALA A 158 -30.45 2.49 -30.74
N PRO A 159 -31.71 2.07 -30.92
CA PRO A 159 -32.34 1.03 -30.11
C PRO A 159 -31.54 -0.27 -29.99
N ARG A 160 -30.73 -0.60 -30.99
CA ARG A 160 -29.88 -1.81 -31.03
C ARG A 160 -28.38 -1.49 -31.22
N ASP A 161 -27.98 -0.22 -31.11
CA ASP A 161 -26.58 0.22 -31.23
C ASP A 161 -26.04 0.67 -29.87
N GLN A 162 -25.62 -0.29 -29.04
CA GLN A 162 -24.92 -0.01 -27.79
C GLN A 162 -23.43 0.18 -28.06
N ARG A 163 -22.84 1.25 -27.51
CA ARG A 163 -21.40 1.50 -27.57
C ARG A 163 -20.81 1.66 -26.18
N VAL A 164 -19.58 1.20 -26.01
CA VAL A 164 -18.76 1.44 -24.81
C VAL A 164 -17.65 2.41 -25.15
N GLU A 165 -17.44 3.39 -24.28
CA GLU A 165 -16.32 4.31 -24.28
C GLU A 165 -15.45 4.02 -23.05
N MET A 166 -14.14 3.91 -23.26
CA MET A 166 -13.17 3.53 -22.25
C MET A 166 -11.98 4.48 -22.27
N LEU A 167 -11.58 4.95 -21.09
CA LEU A 167 -10.33 5.66 -20.85
C LEU A 167 -9.36 4.74 -20.11
N LEU A 168 -8.25 4.41 -20.75
CA LEU A 168 -7.30 3.40 -20.29
C LEU A 168 -5.89 4.00 -20.24
N TYR A 169 -5.02 3.52 -19.36
CA TYR A 169 -3.57 3.77 -19.46
C TYR A 169 -2.83 2.49 -19.82
N ILE A 170 -1.78 2.66 -20.63
CA ILE A 170 -0.90 1.57 -21.06
C ILE A 170 0.21 1.36 -20.02
N GLY A 171 0.90 2.44 -19.65
CA GLY A 171 1.94 2.49 -18.63
C GLY A 171 2.49 3.92 -18.45
N GLU A 172 3.35 4.10 -17.45
CA GLU A 172 4.13 5.33 -17.26
C GLU A 172 5.21 5.44 -18.33
N GLY A 173 5.47 6.63 -18.88
CA GLY A 173 6.41 6.90 -19.97
C GLY A 173 5.77 6.80 -21.35
N GLU A 174 6.58 7.01 -22.38
CA GLU A 174 6.16 7.02 -23.78
C GLU A 174 6.40 5.66 -24.46
N TYR A 175 5.49 5.26 -25.34
CA TYR A 175 5.50 3.96 -25.99
C TYR A 175 5.18 4.06 -27.48
N ASP A 176 5.93 3.30 -28.27
CA ASP A 176 5.54 2.98 -29.64
C ASP A 176 4.53 1.83 -29.60
N VAL A 177 3.36 2.09 -30.16
CA VAL A 177 2.24 1.15 -30.18
C VAL A 177 1.75 1.01 -31.61
N PRO A 178 2.17 -0.05 -32.32
CA PRO A 178 1.70 -0.29 -33.67
C PRO A 178 0.18 -0.49 -33.70
N LEU A 179 -0.53 0.25 -34.54
CA LEU A 179 -2.01 0.23 -34.58
C LEU A 179 -2.60 -1.17 -34.82
N ALA A 180 -1.90 -2.01 -35.59
CA ALA A 180 -2.30 -3.40 -35.86
C ALA A 180 -2.15 -4.34 -34.64
N LYS A 181 -1.46 -3.89 -33.59
CA LYS A 181 -1.18 -4.63 -32.35
C LYS A 181 -2.05 -4.18 -31.18
N VAL A 182 -3.03 -3.33 -31.44
CA VAL A 182 -4.13 -3.03 -30.53
C VAL A 182 -5.26 -3.99 -30.86
N LYS A 183 -5.62 -4.87 -29.92
CA LYS A 183 -6.58 -5.96 -30.13
C LYS A 183 -7.68 -5.99 -29.06
N VAL A 184 -8.83 -6.55 -29.40
CA VAL A 184 -9.83 -7.04 -28.44
C VAL A 184 -9.94 -8.54 -28.64
N GLY A 185 -9.68 -9.30 -27.58
CA GLY A 185 -9.35 -10.72 -27.73
C GLY A 185 -8.17 -10.87 -28.68
N GLU A 186 -8.33 -11.65 -29.74
CA GLU A 186 -7.29 -11.80 -30.78
C GLU A 186 -7.51 -10.95 -32.04
N THR A 187 -8.60 -10.17 -32.09
CA THR A 187 -8.98 -9.37 -33.27
C THR A 187 -8.37 -7.97 -33.19
N PRO A 188 -7.58 -7.53 -34.18
CA PRO A 188 -7.10 -6.14 -34.25
C PRO A 188 -8.27 -5.15 -34.35
N LEU A 189 -8.30 -4.10 -33.51
CA LEU A 189 -9.42 -3.13 -33.49
C LEU A 189 -9.63 -2.46 -34.86
N ILE A 190 -8.55 -2.16 -35.57
CA ILE A 190 -8.60 -1.55 -36.90
C ILE A 190 -9.37 -2.39 -37.93
N SER A 191 -9.45 -3.72 -37.73
CA SER A 191 -10.18 -4.62 -38.62
C SER A 191 -11.70 -4.54 -38.45
N LEU A 192 -12.17 -3.93 -37.36
CA LEU A 192 -13.60 -3.73 -37.07
C LEU A 192 -14.17 -2.47 -37.76
N GLY A 193 -13.34 -1.68 -38.44
CA GLY A 193 -13.79 -0.52 -39.21
C GLY A 193 -14.55 0.50 -38.35
N ALA A 194 -15.74 0.91 -38.79
CA ALA A 194 -16.56 1.90 -38.08
C ALA A 194 -17.10 1.40 -36.72
N ASP A 195 -17.03 0.10 -36.44
CA ASP A 195 -17.54 -0.49 -35.19
C ASP A 195 -16.52 -0.37 -34.03
N ALA A 196 -15.26 -0.02 -34.29
CA ALA A 196 -14.29 0.28 -33.24
C ALA A 196 -13.34 1.43 -33.64
N ALA A 197 -13.15 2.38 -32.74
CA ALA A 197 -12.17 3.45 -32.87
C ALA A 197 -11.33 3.54 -31.59
N PHE A 198 -10.05 3.88 -31.73
CA PHE A 198 -9.19 4.15 -30.60
C PHE A 198 -8.18 5.23 -30.95
N THR A 199 -7.72 5.94 -29.91
CA THR A 199 -6.67 6.95 -30.02
C THR A 199 -5.66 6.72 -28.91
N ILE A 200 -4.38 6.88 -29.21
CA ILE A 200 -3.28 6.79 -28.25
C ILE A 200 -2.72 8.18 -28.05
N TYR A 201 -2.56 8.56 -26.80
CA TYR A 201 -2.13 9.87 -26.35
C TYR A 201 -0.80 9.72 -25.60
N PRO A 202 0.26 10.45 -26.02
CA PRO A 202 1.53 10.42 -25.30
C PRO A 202 1.39 11.08 -23.92
N PRO A 203 2.39 10.90 -23.02
CA PRO A 203 2.39 11.52 -21.70
C PRO A 203 2.08 13.01 -21.71
N GLY A 204 1.08 13.41 -20.93
CA GLY A 204 0.69 14.82 -20.79
C GLY A 204 -0.13 15.41 -21.93
N ALA A 205 -0.47 14.65 -22.98
CA ALA A 205 -1.30 15.14 -24.07
C ALA A 205 -2.70 15.58 -23.60
N ASP A 206 -3.27 16.56 -24.31
CA ASP A 206 -4.61 17.07 -24.04
C ASP A 206 -5.70 16.14 -24.58
N LEU A 207 -6.59 15.72 -23.69
CA LEU A 207 -7.73 14.84 -23.92
C LEU A 207 -9.06 15.63 -23.99
N SER A 208 -9.04 16.96 -23.86
CA SER A 208 -10.24 17.80 -23.76
C SER A 208 -11.24 17.59 -24.92
N ALA A 209 -10.75 17.24 -26.11
CA ALA A 209 -11.56 16.98 -27.29
C ALA A 209 -12.17 15.56 -27.34
N ASP A 210 -11.70 14.62 -26.52
CA ASP A 210 -12.14 13.23 -26.52
C ASP A 210 -13.16 12.97 -25.39
N PRO A 211 -14.43 12.65 -25.69
CA PRO A 211 -15.45 12.49 -24.65
C PRO A 211 -15.16 11.36 -23.65
N ALA A 212 -14.26 10.43 -23.97
CA ALA A 212 -13.86 9.36 -23.05
C ALA A 212 -13.14 9.88 -21.80
N HIS A 213 -12.57 11.10 -21.82
CA HIS A 213 -11.94 11.70 -20.63
C HIS A 213 -12.96 12.11 -19.56
N ILE A 214 -14.23 12.26 -19.94
CA ILE A 214 -15.29 12.72 -19.04
C ILE A 214 -15.51 11.67 -17.96
N ASN A 215 -15.36 12.06 -16.70
CA ASN A 215 -15.54 11.18 -15.57
C ASN A 215 -17.04 11.03 -15.24
N TRP A 216 -17.56 9.83 -15.46
CA TRP A 216 -18.92 9.44 -15.08
C TRP A 216 -18.87 8.57 -13.83
N PHE A 217 -19.72 8.89 -12.87
CA PHE A 217 -20.02 8.02 -11.74
C PHE A 217 -21.21 7.14 -12.08
N ASN A 218 -21.01 5.82 -12.09
CA ASN A 218 -22.08 4.85 -12.28
C ASN A 218 -22.69 4.50 -10.92
N ALA A 219 -24.00 4.73 -10.77
CA ALA A 219 -24.72 4.42 -9.53
C ALA A 219 -24.81 2.90 -9.32
N PRO A 220 -24.22 2.35 -8.25
CA PRO A 220 -24.15 0.89 -8.05
C PRO A 220 -25.52 0.23 -7.86
N GLU A 221 -26.53 0.99 -7.45
CA GLU A 221 -27.91 0.53 -7.24
C GLU A 221 -28.64 0.25 -8.56
N VAL A 222 -28.17 0.82 -9.67
CA VAL A 222 -28.78 0.69 -10.99
C VAL A 222 -27.78 0.10 -11.96
N GLY A 223 -27.78 -1.23 -12.07
CA GLY A 223 -27.05 -1.90 -13.14
C GLY A 223 -26.78 -3.38 -12.93
N ALA A 224 -26.37 -4.03 -14.01
CA ALA A 224 -25.98 -5.42 -14.01
C ALA A 224 -24.74 -5.61 -13.13
N SER A 225 -24.92 -6.29 -12.00
CA SER A 225 -23.81 -6.90 -11.29
C SER A 225 -22.99 -7.74 -12.27
N SER A 226 -21.69 -7.90 -12.02
CA SER A 226 -20.76 -8.74 -12.82
C SER A 226 -21.17 -10.23 -12.93
N SER A 227 -22.34 -10.60 -12.42
CA SER A 227 -22.97 -11.91 -12.42
C SER A 227 -24.32 -11.97 -13.17
N GLY A 228 -24.70 -10.94 -13.95
CA GLY A 228 -25.78 -11.07 -14.95
C GLY A 228 -27.23 -10.92 -14.44
N SER A 229 -27.48 -10.09 -13.41
CA SER A 229 -28.87 -9.68 -13.12
C SER A 229 -29.32 -8.58 -14.09
N ALA A 230 -30.49 -8.78 -14.72
CA ALA A 230 -31.22 -7.74 -15.43
C ALA A 230 -31.52 -6.56 -14.49
N GLY A 231 -31.54 -5.33 -15.00
CA GLY A 231 -31.77 -4.11 -14.21
C GLY A 231 -33.10 -4.05 -13.47
N LEU A 232 -33.50 -2.87 -13.02
CA LEU A 232 -34.72 -2.71 -12.20
C LEU A 232 -35.97 -2.62 -13.08
N GLU A 233 -36.81 -3.66 -13.07
CA GLU A 233 -38.08 -3.67 -13.80
C GLU A 233 -39.00 -2.53 -13.34
N LEU A 234 -39.54 -1.76 -14.28
CA LEU A 234 -40.42 -0.63 -14.02
C LEU A 234 -41.88 -1.07 -13.97
N THR A 235 -42.58 -0.72 -12.90
CA THR A 235 -44.00 -1.03 -12.70
C THR A 235 -44.90 0.18 -12.94
N MET A 236 -46.16 -0.07 -13.33
CA MET A 236 -47.16 0.98 -13.55
C MET A 236 -47.58 1.64 -12.22
N ALA A 237 -47.88 2.94 -12.27
CA ALA A 237 -48.31 3.69 -11.11
C ALA A 237 -49.81 3.55 -10.81
N THR A 238 -50.15 3.21 -9.57
CA THR A 238 -51.50 3.29 -8.99
C THR A 238 -51.53 4.31 -7.86
N GLU A 239 -52.65 5.01 -7.65
CA GLU A 239 -52.81 5.89 -6.48
C GLU A 239 -52.83 5.05 -5.20
N LEU A 240 -52.04 5.44 -4.20
CA LEU A 240 -52.00 4.80 -2.88
C LEU A 240 -52.88 5.55 -1.89
N THR A 241 -53.51 4.82 -0.98
CA THR A 241 -54.36 5.34 0.09
C THR A 241 -53.55 6.26 1.00
N LYS A 242 -53.98 7.52 1.11
CA LYS A 242 -53.17 8.61 1.68
C LYS A 242 -53.05 8.61 3.21
N SER A 243 -53.93 7.92 3.92
CA SER A 243 -53.95 7.92 5.39
C SER A 243 -54.50 6.60 5.92
N ALA A 244 -53.94 6.13 7.02
CA ALA A 244 -54.53 5.04 7.77
C ALA A 244 -55.81 5.53 8.49
N THR A 245 -56.88 4.76 8.40
CA THR A 245 -58.21 5.12 8.95
C THR A 245 -58.50 4.49 10.31
N ALA A 246 -57.48 3.97 11.00
CA ALA A 246 -57.66 3.39 12.32
C ALA A 246 -57.99 4.47 13.36
N SER A 247 -58.87 4.14 14.31
CA SER A 247 -59.35 5.06 15.35
C SER A 247 -58.43 5.15 16.57
N ALA A 248 -57.44 4.25 16.67
CA ALA A 248 -56.41 4.25 17.70
C ALA A 248 -55.16 3.54 17.19
N TYR A 249 -54.00 3.96 17.70
CA TYR A 249 -52.70 3.35 17.43
C TYR A 249 -51.97 3.05 18.74
N GLU A 250 -51.20 1.97 18.75
CA GLU A 250 -50.27 1.62 19.81
C GLU A 250 -48.84 1.68 19.23
N PHE A 251 -47.99 2.48 19.87
CA PHE A 251 -46.60 2.72 19.49
C PHE A 251 -45.70 2.03 20.50
N VAL A 252 -44.84 1.11 20.06
CA VAL A 252 -43.88 0.41 20.94
C VAL A 252 -42.63 0.05 20.15
N GLY A 253 -41.48 0.59 20.53
CA GLY A 253 -40.21 0.30 19.84
C GLY A 253 -40.26 0.73 18.38
N ASP A 254 -39.88 -0.16 17.46
CA ASP A 254 -39.99 0.06 16.02
C ASP A 254 -41.37 -0.30 15.45
N THR A 255 -42.34 -0.64 16.30
CA THR A 255 -43.65 -1.13 15.85
C THR A 255 -44.78 -0.12 16.09
N ILE A 256 -45.74 -0.14 15.16
CA ILE A 256 -47.03 0.54 15.31
C ILE A 256 -48.13 -0.49 15.03
N SER A 257 -48.95 -0.77 16.03
CA SER A 257 -50.09 -1.69 15.93
C SER A 257 -51.42 -0.95 15.97
N VAL A 258 -52.43 -1.56 15.36
CA VAL A 258 -53.83 -1.15 15.49
C VAL A 258 -54.51 -2.09 16.48
N PRO A 259 -54.97 -1.60 17.65
CA PRO A 259 -55.65 -2.43 18.64
C PRO A 259 -56.90 -3.12 18.06
N ALA A 260 -57.22 -4.32 18.57
CA ALA A 260 -58.38 -5.08 18.10
C ALA A 260 -59.67 -4.23 18.14
N GLY A 261 -60.39 -4.19 17.03
CA GLY A 261 -61.61 -3.40 16.88
C GLY A 261 -61.41 -1.92 16.50
N SER A 262 -60.17 -1.45 16.31
CA SER A 262 -59.86 -0.04 16.00
C SER A 262 -59.61 0.25 14.51
N GLY A 263 -59.89 -0.69 13.62
CA GLY A 263 -59.65 -0.58 12.17
C GLY A 263 -58.45 -1.41 11.71
N GLN A 264 -57.87 -1.07 10.54
CA GLN A 264 -56.71 -1.72 9.93
C GLN A 264 -55.88 -0.69 9.15
N PHE A 265 -54.61 -0.98 8.87
CA PHE A 265 -53.81 -0.25 7.90
C PHE A 265 -54.32 -0.48 6.46
N PRO A 266 -54.14 0.48 5.53
CA PRO A 266 -54.57 0.33 4.14
C PRO A 266 -53.93 -0.88 3.45
N ALA A 267 -54.73 -1.66 2.72
CA ALA A 267 -54.29 -2.91 2.09
C ALA A 267 -53.32 -2.72 0.91
N ASP A 268 -53.22 -1.50 0.39
CA ASP A 268 -52.30 -1.10 -0.67
C ASP A 268 -50.95 -0.59 -0.13
N TRP A 269 -50.75 -0.56 1.20
CA TRP A 269 -49.45 -0.29 1.79
C TRP A 269 -48.55 -1.54 1.80
N SER A 270 -47.24 -1.35 1.69
CA SER A 270 -46.25 -2.43 1.68
C SER A 270 -44.91 -1.97 2.26
N ASN A 271 -43.99 -2.92 2.45
CA ASN A 271 -42.60 -2.63 2.82
C ASN A 271 -41.98 -1.64 1.82
N GLY A 272 -41.17 -0.71 2.32
CA GLY A 272 -40.50 0.34 1.55
C GLY A 272 -41.24 1.67 1.46
N ILE A 273 -42.54 1.71 1.77
CA ILE A 273 -43.31 2.98 1.79
C ILE A 273 -42.82 3.87 2.92
N ILE A 274 -42.72 5.17 2.65
CA ILE A 274 -42.44 6.21 3.65
C ILE A 274 -43.76 6.80 4.13
N VAL A 275 -43.97 6.74 5.44
CA VAL A 275 -45.11 7.33 6.13
C VAL A 275 -44.64 8.48 7.01
N ARG A 276 -45.50 9.48 7.14
CA ARG A 276 -45.40 10.52 8.16
C ARG A 276 -46.22 10.11 9.37
N VAL A 277 -45.57 10.04 10.53
CA VAL A 277 -46.15 9.56 11.78
C VAL A 277 -46.23 10.70 12.79
N LEU A 278 -47.44 11.00 13.26
CA LEU A 278 -47.69 11.86 14.41
C LEU A 278 -48.01 10.98 15.62
N ALA A 279 -47.04 10.85 16.53
CA ALA A 279 -47.15 10.17 17.81
C ALA A 279 -47.08 11.21 18.94
N PRO A 280 -48.22 11.76 19.41
CA PRO A 280 -48.22 12.86 20.36
C PRO A 280 -47.95 12.39 21.80
N TYR A 281 -46.78 12.74 22.35
CA TYR A 281 -46.43 12.55 23.76
C TYR A 281 -46.56 13.83 24.56
N THR A 282 -46.62 13.71 25.88
CA THR A 282 -46.66 14.87 26.79
C THR A 282 -45.26 15.45 26.99
N TYR A 283 -45.09 16.70 26.61
CA TYR A 283 -43.89 17.50 26.89
C TYR A 283 -44.25 18.65 27.84
N THR A 284 -43.31 19.01 28.72
CA THR A 284 -43.43 20.14 29.64
C THR A 284 -42.40 21.18 29.27
N VAL A 285 -42.83 22.43 29.09
CA VAL A 285 -41.94 23.58 28.85
C VAL A 285 -41.82 24.41 30.12
N ILE A 286 -40.58 24.73 30.50
CA ILE A 286 -40.24 25.55 31.67
C ILE A 286 -39.49 26.79 31.17
N ASP A 287 -39.80 27.94 31.78
CA ASP A 287 -39.16 29.22 31.49
C ASP A 287 -37.67 29.18 31.86
N GLY A 288 -36.81 29.43 30.86
CA GLY A 288 -35.36 29.53 31.02
C GLY A 288 -34.86 30.93 31.40
N GLY A 289 -35.76 31.89 31.60
CA GLY A 289 -35.46 33.28 31.87
C GLY A 289 -34.94 34.02 30.64
N VAL A 290 -33.80 34.71 30.75
CA VAL A 290 -33.14 35.38 29.60
C VAL A 290 -32.43 34.38 28.67
N GLY A 291 -32.30 33.12 29.11
CA GLY A 291 -31.78 32.00 28.31
C GLY A 291 -32.89 31.23 27.60
N ARG A 292 -32.57 30.07 27.03
CA ARG A 292 -33.52 29.25 26.27
C ARG A 292 -34.55 28.57 27.17
N ASP A 293 -35.78 28.49 26.70
CA ASP A 293 -36.82 27.66 27.32
C ASP A 293 -36.38 26.19 27.37
N ILE A 294 -36.77 25.51 28.44
CA ILE A 294 -36.37 24.13 28.72
C ILE A 294 -37.53 23.20 28.41
N VAL A 295 -37.32 22.28 27.48
CA VAL A 295 -38.27 21.21 27.15
C VAL A 295 -37.91 19.97 27.96
N ARG A 296 -38.88 19.39 28.66
CA ARG A 296 -38.80 18.11 29.38
C ARG A 296 -39.88 17.15 28.86
N GLY A 297 -39.63 15.85 28.95
CA GLY A 297 -40.55 14.81 28.47
C GLY A 297 -39.77 13.56 28.07
N PRO A 298 -40.36 12.66 27.26
CA PRO A 298 -39.68 11.48 26.74
C PRO A 298 -38.68 11.86 25.63
N LEU A 299 -37.62 12.58 26.00
CA LEU A 299 -36.60 13.08 25.08
C LEU A 299 -35.65 11.98 24.61
N GLU A 300 -35.53 10.90 25.38
CA GLU A 300 -34.78 9.71 25.00
C GLU A 300 -35.28 9.10 23.69
N MET A 301 -36.59 9.14 23.44
CA MET A 301 -37.21 8.70 22.17
C MET A 301 -36.70 9.49 20.96
N LEU A 302 -36.37 10.76 21.16
CA LEU A 302 -35.79 11.61 20.12
C LEU A 302 -34.31 11.29 19.90
N ASN A 303 -33.58 10.86 20.94
CA ASN A 303 -32.11 10.77 20.98
C ASN A 303 -31.42 12.06 20.47
N PRO A 304 -31.70 13.22 21.10
CA PRO A 304 -31.29 14.51 20.58
C PRO A 304 -29.78 14.74 20.64
N THR A 305 -29.24 15.35 19.59
CA THR A 305 -27.84 15.81 19.52
C THR A 305 -27.79 17.30 19.20
N PRO A 306 -26.84 18.08 19.77
CA PRO A 306 -26.66 19.47 19.39
C PRO A 306 -26.50 19.63 17.87
N GLY A 307 -27.25 20.55 17.27
CA GLY A 307 -27.35 20.77 15.83
C GLY A 307 -28.42 19.95 15.12
N MET A 308 -29.12 19.03 15.79
CA MET A 308 -30.17 18.22 15.19
C MET A 308 -31.36 19.10 14.75
N LEU A 309 -31.73 18.99 13.47
CA LEU A 309 -32.88 19.68 12.89
C LEU A 309 -34.17 18.93 13.21
N ILE A 310 -35.05 19.56 14.00
CA ILE A 310 -36.28 18.93 14.47
C ILE A 310 -37.53 19.65 13.99
N GLU A 311 -38.64 18.91 13.94
CA GLU A 311 -39.99 19.41 13.78
C GLU A 311 -40.79 19.06 15.04
N VAL A 312 -41.54 20.05 15.56
CA VAL A 312 -42.53 19.87 16.62
C VAL A 312 -43.90 19.99 15.98
N ALA A 313 -44.72 18.94 16.09
CA ALA A 313 -46.11 18.94 15.62
C ALA A 313 -47.05 18.79 16.83
N GLY A 314 -47.94 19.77 17.04
CA GLY A 314 -48.83 19.84 18.21
C GLY A 314 -48.60 21.10 19.03
N ALA A 315 -48.59 21.00 20.36
CA ALA A 315 -48.26 22.12 21.23
C ALA A 315 -46.87 22.69 20.89
N ASN A 316 -46.76 24.02 20.79
CA ASN A 316 -45.54 24.72 20.36
C ASN A 316 -45.02 24.33 18.96
N ALA A 317 -45.94 24.01 18.03
CA ALA A 317 -45.60 23.59 16.67
C ALA A 317 -44.63 24.56 15.97
N GLY A 318 -43.62 23.99 15.31
CA GLY A 318 -42.59 24.77 14.63
C GLY A 318 -41.39 23.92 14.21
N LEU A 319 -40.44 24.57 13.53
CA LEU A 319 -39.15 24.01 13.15
C LEU A 319 -38.05 24.62 14.02
N TYR A 320 -37.19 23.77 14.57
CA TYR A 320 -36.16 24.19 15.51
C TYR A 320 -34.85 23.43 15.28
N VAL A 321 -33.80 23.87 15.95
CA VAL A 321 -32.49 23.22 16.05
C VAL A 321 -32.24 22.88 17.52
N VAL A 322 -31.79 21.66 17.81
CA VAL A 322 -31.39 21.29 19.17
C VAL A 322 -30.12 22.04 19.55
N HIS A 323 -30.15 22.83 20.62
CA HIS A 323 -28.97 23.52 21.12
C HIS A 323 -28.21 22.65 22.13
N SER A 324 -28.90 22.15 23.14
CA SER A 324 -28.31 21.29 24.17
C SER A 324 -29.27 20.20 24.61
N TYR A 325 -28.70 19.08 25.07
CA TYR A 325 -29.43 17.99 25.68
C TYR A 325 -28.69 17.53 26.94
N THR A 326 -29.45 17.37 28.02
CA THR A 326 -29.00 16.78 29.28
C THR A 326 -29.80 15.51 29.52
N PRO A 327 -29.15 14.33 29.60
CA PRO A 327 -29.86 13.07 29.81
C PRO A 327 -30.42 12.95 31.24
N TYR A 328 -31.39 12.05 31.39
CA TYR A 328 -31.92 11.67 32.70
C TYR A 328 -30.83 11.04 33.59
N SER A 329 -30.82 11.38 34.88
CA SER A 329 -29.96 10.74 35.90
C SER A 329 -30.75 10.51 37.20
N PRO A 330 -30.80 9.26 37.73
CA PRO A 330 -31.53 8.96 38.95
C PRO A 330 -30.83 9.51 40.21
N ALA A 331 -31.57 9.72 41.29
CA ALA A 331 -30.99 10.12 42.58
C ALA A 331 -30.08 9.02 43.15
N VAL A 332 -28.90 9.40 43.67
CA VAL A 332 -27.95 8.50 44.34
C VAL A 332 -27.90 8.83 45.84
N PRO A 333 -28.21 7.90 46.75
CA PRO A 333 -28.14 8.14 48.19
C PRO A 333 -26.71 8.37 48.71
N ALA A 334 -26.58 9.11 49.82
CA ALA A 334 -25.30 9.29 50.52
C ALA A 334 -24.83 7.99 51.19
N ASN A 335 -23.53 7.68 51.14
CA ASN A 335 -22.94 6.57 51.88
C ASN A 335 -22.10 7.10 53.05
N PRO A 336 -22.39 6.76 54.32
CA PRO A 336 -21.61 7.24 55.46
C PRO A 336 -20.16 6.74 55.47
N GLY A 337 -19.83 5.68 54.72
CA GLY A 337 -18.48 5.08 54.68
C GLY A 337 -18.12 4.30 55.96
N THR A 338 -16.93 3.69 55.96
CA THR A 338 -16.38 2.94 57.11
C THR A 338 -14.91 3.29 57.31
N ALA A 339 -14.42 3.31 58.56
CA ALA A 339 -13.05 3.69 58.88
C ALA A 339 -12.03 2.63 58.45
N SER A 340 -10.90 3.06 57.87
CA SER A 340 -9.71 2.21 57.76
C SER A 340 -9.03 2.06 59.12
N THR A 341 -8.42 0.89 59.38
CA THR A 341 -7.71 0.62 60.64
C THR A 341 -6.37 -0.07 60.41
N LEU A 342 -5.42 0.12 61.33
CA LEU A 342 -4.15 -0.59 61.39
C LEU A 342 -3.93 -1.08 62.83
N THR A 343 -3.94 -2.38 63.04
CA THR A 343 -3.83 -3.00 64.37
C THR A 343 -2.45 -3.63 64.55
N GLY A 344 -1.78 -3.33 65.65
CA GLY A 344 -0.47 -3.87 65.97
C GLY A 344 -0.48 -5.39 66.10
N SER A 345 0.60 -6.05 65.68
CA SER A 345 0.75 -7.51 65.76
C SER A 345 1.27 -7.99 67.12
N ALA A 346 1.75 -7.09 67.97
CA ALA A 346 2.26 -7.39 69.31
C ALA A 346 2.13 -6.18 70.24
N ALA A 347 2.22 -6.41 71.55
CA ALA A 347 2.24 -5.34 72.54
C ALA A 347 3.53 -4.49 72.42
N PRO A 348 3.50 -3.19 72.76
CA PRO A 348 4.70 -2.35 72.73
C PRO A 348 5.83 -2.93 73.58
N THR A 349 7.04 -2.97 73.03
CA THR A 349 8.19 -3.63 73.68
C THR A 349 8.86 -2.75 74.74
N ARG A 350 8.57 -1.45 74.74
CA ARG A 350 9.08 -0.46 75.71
C ARG A 350 8.14 0.75 75.80
N TYR A 351 8.29 1.55 76.86
CA TYR A 351 7.45 2.73 77.13
C TYR A 351 8.24 4.01 77.51
N ASP A 352 9.56 3.90 77.64
CA ASP A 352 10.53 4.93 78.08
C ASP A 352 11.02 5.82 76.92
N PHE A 353 10.08 6.40 76.16
CA PHE A 353 10.42 7.20 74.96
C PHE A 353 11.10 8.54 75.25
N ASN A 354 11.14 8.99 76.51
CA ASN A 354 11.93 10.15 76.94
C ASN A 354 13.44 9.90 76.96
N VAL A 355 13.87 8.64 77.07
CA VAL A 355 15.30 8.26 77.06
C VAL A 355 15.78 8.01 75.64
N THR A 356 14.98 7.31 74.83
CA THR A 356 15.25 7.08 73.40
C THR A 356 13.99 7.37 72.58
N PRO A 357 13.90 8.54 71.94
CA PRO A 357 12.74 8.89 71.14
C PRO A 357 12.48 7.90 70.01
N LEU A 358 11.21 7.58 69.75
CA LEU A 358 10.80 6.75 68.61
C LEU A 358 10.21 7.64 67.52
N SER A 359 10.83 7.65 66.34
CA SER A 359 10.28 8.32 65.16
C SER A 359 9.79 7.29 64.14
N PHE A 360 8.56 7.46 63.67
CA PHE A 360 7.92 6.59 62.69
C PHE A 360 6.96 7.40 61.81
N THR A 361 6.53 6.81 60.69
CA THR A 361 5.60 7.47 59.77
C THR A 361 4.37 6.62 59.57
N LEU A 362 3.18 7.20 59.71
CA LEU A 362 1.93 6.60 59.27
C LEU A 362 1.63 7.05 57.84
N PHE A 363 1.00 6.19 57.06
CA PHE A 363 0.53 6.52 55.72
C PHE A 363 -0.97 6.28 55.62
N ARG A 364 -1.68 7.15 54.89
CA ARG A 364 -3.01 6.88 54.36
C ARG A 364 -2.92 6.96 52.84
N GLY A 365 -3.03 5.81 52.18
CA GLY A 365 -2.66 5.68 50.77
C GLY A 365 -1.22 6.18 50.55
N ALA A 366 -1.04 7.17 49.68
CA ALA A 366 0.26 7.76 49.38
C ALA A 366 0.67 8.93 50.32
N THR A 367 -0.23 9.40 51.19
CA THR A 367 0.04 10.59 52.04
C THR A 367 0.76 10.16 53.32
N SER A 368 1.92 10.77 53.61
CA SER A 368 2.75 10.45 54.77
C SER A 368 2.51 11.39 55.95
N TYR A 369 2.54 10.83 57.15
CA TYR A 369 2.31 11.51 58.42
C TYR A 369 3.42 11.12 59.41
N PRO A 370 4.54 11.86 59.44
CA PRO A 370 5.64 11.60 60.37
C PRO A 370 5.21 11.92 61.82
N ILE A 371 5.68 11.09 62.76
CA ILE A 371 5.34 11.12 64.18
C ILE A 371 6.61 10.84 64.99
N THR A 372 6.82 11.61 66.06
CA THR A 372 7.91 11.38 67.02
C THR A 372 7.35 11.29 68.43
N LEU A 373 7.62 10.18 69.11
CA LEU A 373 7.32 9.96 70.52
C LEU A 373 8.59 10.19 71.34
N ASN A 374 8.57 11.18 72.23
CA ASN A 374 9.71 11.58 73.06
C ASN A 374 9.33 11.79 74.54
N THR A 375 8.15 11.32 74.95
CA THR A 375 7.61 11.48 76.32
C THR A 375 7.53 10.12 77.02
N ALA A 376 7.83 10.06 78.31
CA ALA A 376 7.73 8.83 79.08
C ALA A 376 6.28 8.37 79.18
N THR A 377 6.04 7.07 78.95
CA THR A 377 4.74 6.43 79.13
C THR A 377 4.91 5.24 80.09
N THR A 378 3.87 4.86 80.84
CA THR A 378 3.97 3.80 81.85
C THR A 378 3.21 2.53 81.49
N ASN A 379 2.26 2.62 80.56
CA ASN A 379 1.47 1.51 80.05
C ASN A 379 0.87 1.86 78.67
N LEU A 380 0.18 0.90 78.04
CA LEU A 380 -0.45 1.08 76.72
C LEU A 380 -1.46 2.23 76.67
N SER A 381 -2.19 2.49 77.75
CA SER A 381 -3.12 3.63 77.83
C SER A 381 -2.38 4.97 77.84
N GLY A 382 -1.27 5.05 78.57
CA GLY A 382 -0.36 6.20 78.55
C GLY A 382 0.26 6.41 77.17
N LEU A 383 0.64 5.33 76.47
CA LEU A 383 1.13 5.39 75.09
C LEU A 383 0.08 5.90 74.11
N VAL A 384 -1.16 5.38 74.18
CA VAL A 384 -2.26 5.87 73.35
C VAL A 384 -2.52 7.36 73.59
N SER A 385 -2.47 7.80 74.84
CA SER A 385 -2.64 9.21 75.20
C SER A 385 -1.52 10.09 74.61
N ALA A 386 -0.26 9.68 74.77
CA ALA A 386 0.89 10.38 74.20
C ALA A 386 0.86 10.42 72.67
N LEU A 387 0.44 9.31 72.04
CA LEU A 387 0.33 9.22 70.58
C LEU A 387 -0.82 10.05 70.04
N ASN A 388 -1.98 10.07 70.70
CA ASN A 388 -3.11 10.91 70.30
C ASN A 388 -2.78 12.41 70.37
N THR A 389 -1.93 12.84 71.31
CA THR A 389 -1.40 14.22 71.30
C THR A 389 -0.61 14.53 70.03
N GLN A 390 0.22 13.58 69.56
CA GLN A 390 0.98 13.73 68.31
C GLN A 390 0.11 13.58 67.04
N LEU A 391 -1.03 12.88 67.16
CA LEU A 391 -2.00 12.70 66.08
C LEU A 391 -3.02 13.84 65.99
N SER A 392 -2.99 14.82 66.89
CA SER A 392 -3.89 15.98 66.83
C SER A 392 -3.78 16.69 65.48
N GLY A 393 -4.92 16.92 64.83
CA GLY A 393 -5.01 17.52 63.49
C GLY A 393 -4.67 16.57 62.31
N LYS A 394 -4.33 15.30 62.58
CA LYS A 394 -4.11 14.26 61.56
C LYS A 394 -5.35 13.36 61.44
N PRO A 395 -5.56 12.63 60.33
CA PRO A 395 -6.80 11.89 60.09
C PRO A 395 -6.88 10.56 60.86
N PHE A 396 -6.16 10.42 61.97
CA PHE A 396 -6.03 9.16 62.69
C PHE A 396 -6.25 9.35 64.18
N GLN A 397 -6.74 8.30 64.83
CA GLN A 397 -6.80 8.18 66.27
C GLN A 397 -6.19 6.84 66.69
N ALA A 398 -5.33 6.88 67.70
CA ALA A 398 -4.84 5.71 68.40
C ALA A 398 -5.85 5.23 69.45
N GLN A 399 -6.03 3.92 69.55
CA GLN A 399 -6.94 3.24 70.46
C GLN A 399 -6.27 1.99 71.04
N VAL A 400 -6.76 1.56 72.20
CA VAL A 400 -6.36 0.28 72.80
C VAL A 400 -7.23 -0.83 72.19
N SER A 401 -6.60 -1.90 71.69
CA SER A 401 -7.29 -3.09 71.19
C SER A 401 -6.70 -4.33 71.85
N GLY A 402 -7.30 -4.79 72.96
CA GLY A 402 -6.70 -5.84 73.79
C GLY A 402 -5.36 -5.38 74.38
N SER A 403 -4.29 -6.13 74.13
CA SER A 403 -2.93 -5.79 74.58
C SER A 403 -2.10 -5.01 73.53
N VAL A 404 -2.69 -4.65 72.39
CA VAL A 404 -1.99 -4.00 71.26
C VAL A 404 -2.59 -2.63 70.92
N LEU A 405 -1.80 -1.82 70.22
CA LEU A 405 -2.20 -0.51 69.72
C LEU A 405 -2.99 -0.66 68.40
N ARG A 406 -4.11 0.07 68.26
CA ARG A 406 -4.85 0.17 66.99
C ARG A 406 -4.94 1.61 66.54
N ILE A 407 -4.60 1.89 65.29
CA ILE A 407 -4.83 3.17 64.63
C ILE A 407 -6.12 3.08 63.83
N VAL A 408 -6.97 4.08 63.95
CA VAL A 408 -8.28 4.15 63.28
C VAL A 408 -8.40 5.48 62.55
N GLU A 409 -8.88 5.46 61.32
CA GLU A 409 -9.19 6.67 60.56
C GLU A 409 -10.34 7.45 61.19
N LEU A 410 -10.26 8.78 61.17
CA LEU A 410 -11.35 9.66 61.60
C LEU A 410 -12.23 10.07 60.41
N THR A 411 -13.52 10.27 60.67
CA THR A 411 -14.48 10.75 59.65
C THR A 411 -14.20 12.21 59.24
N PRO A 412 -14.37 12.60 57.96
CA PRO A 412 -14.86 11.79 56.83
C PRO A 412 -13.84 10.75 56.36
N PHE A 413 -14.32 9.52 56.11
CA PHE A 413 -13.45 8.41 55.74
C PHE A 413 -13.01 8.52 54.28
N ALA A 414 -11.73 8.33 54.00
CA ALA A 414 -11.19 8.36 52.64
C ALA A 414 -11.26 6.99 51.93
N GLY A 415 -11.50 5.90 52.67
CA GLY A 415 -11.54 4.54 52.12
C GLY A 415 -10.18 4.02 51.61
N GLN A 416 -9.08 4.51 52.20
CA GLN A 416 -7.72 4.15 51.81
C GLN A 416 -6.99 3.39 52.93
N ALA A 417 -6.08 2.48 52.57
CA ALA A 417 -5.34 1.68 53.54
C ALA A 417 -4.45 2.55 54.45
N ILE A 418 -4.34 2.16 55.72
CA ILE A 418 -3.40 2.74 56.69
C ILE A 418 -2.19 1.81 56.81
N THR A 419 -0.98 2.34 56.65
CA THR A 419 0.28 1.59 56.87
C THR A 419 1.25 2.39 57.74
N ALA A 420 2.31 1.76 58.24
CA ALA A 420 3.30 2.41 59.08
C ALA A 420 4.72 1.94 58.76
N THR A 421 5.70 2.84 58.82
CA THR A 421 7.14 2.51 58.72
C THR A 421 7.88 3.01 59.96
N GLY A 422 8.81 2.22 60.49
CA GLY A 422 9.58 2.56 61.69
C GLY A 422 8.82 2.40 63.03
N ALA A 423 7.61 1.85 63.03
CA ALA A 423 6.73 1.78 64.21
C ALA A 423 6.76 0.42 64.95
N SER A 424 7.72 -0.47 64.63
CA SER A 424 7.70 -1.86 65.12
C SER A 424 7.79 -1.99 66.64
N THR A 425 8.38 -1.00 67.32
CA THR A 425 8.46 -0.91 68.79
C THR A 425 7.07 -0.77 69.45
N ILE A 426 6.08 -0.22 68.75
CA ILE A 426 4.73 0.05 69.28
C ILE A 426 3.61 -0.70 68.54
N LEU A 427 3.85 -1.17 67.31
CA LEU A 427 2.89 -1.91 66.48
C LEU A 427 3.32 -3.35 66.17
N GLY A 428 4.50 -3.80 66.61
CA GLY A 428 5.05 -5.11 66.25
C GLY A 428 5.58 -5.17 64.81
N ALA A 429 6.16 -6.31 64.42
CA ALA A 429 6.84 -6.46 63.13
C ALA A 429 5.88 -6.48 61.92
N SER A 430 4.62 -6.90 62.11
CA SER A 430 3.68 -7.16 61.00
C SER A 430 2.25 -6.70 61.33
N PRO A 431 2.00 -5.40 61.55
CA PRO A 431 0.66 -4.91 61.88
C PRO A 431 -0.35 -5.19 60.76
N THR A 432 -1.59 -5.52 61.13
CA THR A 432 -2.66 -5.90 60.20
C THR A 432 -3.57 -4.70 59.91
N GLY A 433 -3.67 -4.30 58.64
CA GLY A 433 -4.56 -3.23 58.19
C GLY A 433 -5.88 -3.75 57.60
N VAL A 434 -6.99 -3.07 57.88
CA VAL A 434 -8.29 -3.27 57.20
C VAL A 434 -8.69 -1.94 56.55
N THR A 435 -8.92 -1.95 55.24
CA THR A 435 -9.31 -0.75 54.50
C THR A 435 -10.83 -0.56 54.55
N GLY A 436 -11.27 0.64 54.92
CA GLY A 436 -12.68 1.02 54.97
C GLY A 436 -13.22 1.55 53.63
N THR A 437 -14.43 2.09 53.65
CA THR A 437 -15.12 2.67 52.47
C THR A 437 -15.25 4.18 52.61
N ALA A 438 -15.13 4.92 51.50
CA ALA A 438 -15.18 6.38 51.53
C ALA A 438 -16.58 6.91 51.87
N THR A 439 -16.65 8.03 52.57
CA THR A 439 -17.90 8.77 52.81
C THR A 439 -18.29 9.54 51.53
N THR A 440 -19.51 9.37 51.01
CA THR A 440 -20.03 10.07 49.81
C THR A 440 -21.32 10.85 50.10
N SER A 441 -21.53 11.97 49.41
CA SER A 441 -22.75 12.78 49.50
C SER A 441 -23.85 12.27 48.57
N ALA A 442 -25.11 12.60 48.88
CA ALA A 442 -26.25 12.29 48.02
C ALA A 442 -26.25 13.20 46.77
N ILE A 443 -26.63 12.63 45.62
CA ILE A 443 -26.85 13.34 44.35
C ILE A 443 -28.36 13.34 44.07
N PRO A 444 -29.01 14.50 43.85
CA PRO A 444 -30.44 14.56 43.55
C PRO A 444 -30.77 14.01 42.14
N GLU A 445 -32.04 13.68 41.91
CA GLU A 445 -32.54 13.28 40.59
C GLU A 445 -32.43 14.45 39.60
N GLN A 446 -32.01 14.15 38.38
CA GLN A 446 -31.93 15.10 37.26
C GLN A 446 -32.83 14.61 36.11
N PRO A 447 -33.93 15.32 35.79
CA PRO A 447 -34.76 14.98 34.64
C PRO A 447 -34.03 15.25 33.31
N ALA A 448 -34.44 14.57 32.25
CA ALA A 448 -33.94 14.87 30.91
C ALA A 448 -34.44 16.25 30.44
N GLU A 449 -33.54 17.05 29.89
CA GLU A 449 -33.79 18.43 29.47
C GLU A 449 -33.20 18.71 28.09
N MET A 450 -33.93 19.47 27.28
CA MET A 450 -33.47 19.92 25.97
C MET A 450 -33.75 21.42 25.80
N THR A 451 -32.83 22.15 25.19
CA THR A 451 -33.03 23.56 24.79
C THR A 451 -32.90 23.72 23.28
N LEU A 452 -33.55 24.73 22.73
CA LEU A 452 -33.72 24.90 21.28
C LEU A 452 -33.24 26.26 20.76
N ASP A 453 -32.84 26.28 19.50
CA ASP A 453 -32.61 27.46 18.68
C ASP A 453 -33.61 27.53 17.51
N TYR A 454 -33.92 28.74 17.06
CA TYR A 454 -34.56 28.96 15.76
C TYR A 454 -33.57 28.72 14.61
N ASP A 455 -34.04 28.54 13.38
CA ASP A 455 -33.19 28.27 12.19
C ASP A 455 -32.11 29.32 11.92
N GLY A 456 -32.29 30.55 12.41
CA GLY A 456 -31.29 31.61 12.36
C GLY A 456 -30.25 31.57 13.48
N GLY A 457 -30.22 30.52 14.32
CA GLY A 457 -29.30 30.37 15.44
C GLY A 457 -29.63 31.20 16.69
N SER A 458 -30.79 31.85 16.72
CA SER A 458 -31.25 32.64 17.88
C SER A 458 -31.90 31.74 18.95
N PRO A 459 -31.68 32.02 20.25
CA PRO A 459 -32.32 31.29 21.35
C PRO A 459 -33.86 31.26 21.27
N VAL A 460 -34.46 30.11 21.54
CA VAL A 460 -35.92 29.98 21.69
C VAL A 460 -36.33 30.38 23.11
N VAL A 461 -37.07 31.49 23.24
CA VAL A 461 -37.43 32.14 24.52
C VAL A 461 -38.92 32.57 24.59
N GLY A 462 -39.81 31.78 23.98
CA GLY A 462 -41.22 32.13 23.84
C GLY A 462 -42.15 30.95 23.60
N LEU A 463 -41.75 29.75 24.02
CA LEU A 463 -42.61 28.58 23.99
C LEU A 463 -43.74 28.74 25.03
N ALA A 464 -44.95 28.26 24.72
CA ALA A 464 -46.02 28.21 25.68
C ALA A 464 -45.63 27.28 26.85
N LEU A 465 -45.54 27.87 28.04
CA LEU A 465 -45.11 27.20 29.27
C LEU A 465 -46.17 26.19 29.75
N GLY A 466 -45.71 25.13 30.42
CA GLY A 466 -46.56 24.08 30.95
C GLY A 466 -46.59 22.83 30.06
N GLN A 467 -47.61 21.98 30.28
CA GLN A 467 -47.74 20.70 29.60
C GLN A 467 -48.52 20.81 28.30
N GLY A 468 -48.04 20.14 27.25
CA GLY A 468 -48.71 20.03 25.97
C GLY A 468 -48.40 18.72 25.26
N LEU A 469 -49.34 18.27 24.41
CA LEU A 469 -49.15 17.11 23.54
C LEU A 469 -48.41 17.54 22.27
N ALA A 470 -47.30 16.89 21.96
CA ALA A 470 -46.57 17.12 20.73
C ALA A 470 -45.90 15.83 20.21
N THR A 471 -45.71 15.75 18.91
CA THR A 471 -44.77 14.82 18.27
C THR A 471 -43.49 15.60 17.98
N ILE A 472 -42.35 15.10 18.47
CA ILE A 472 -41.04 15.70 18.21
C ILE A 472 -40.16 14.67 17.53
N GLY A 473 -39.60 15.03 16.37
CA GLY A 473 -38.74 14.15 15.59
C GLY A 473 -37.90 14.92 14.57
N PRO A 474 -37.05 14.23 13.79
CA PRO A 474 -36.38 14.84 12.64
C PRO A 474 -37.39 15.49 11.68
N ARG A 475 -36.98 16.56 10.99
CA ARG A 475 -37.87 17.29 10.08
C ARG A 475 -38.56 16.39 9.06
N GLY A 476 -39.88 16.53 8.97
CA GLY A 476 -40.75 15.72 8.12
C GLY A 476 -41.40 14.56 8.87
N LEU A 477 -40.93 14.18 10.06
CA LEU A 477 -41.50 13.09 10.89
C LEU A 477 -41.67 11.80 10.08
N ARG A 478 -40.64 11.47 9.28
CA ARG A 478 -40.66 10.43 8.25
C ARG A 478 -40.15 9.09 8.78
N TYR A 479 -40.86 8.04 8.42
CA TYR A 479 -40.55 6.66 8.79
C TYR A 479 -40.74 5.74 7.58
N ARG A 480 -39.86 4.77 7.36
CA ARG A 480 -40.01 3.76 6.29
C ARG A 480 -40.55 2.46 6.88
N ILE A 481 -41.57 1.89 6.25
CA ILE A 481 -42.12 0.59 6.64
C ILE A 481 -41.13 -0.51 6.26
N THR A 482 -40.66 -1.29 7.24
CA THR A 482 -39.73 -2.43 7.04
C THR A 482 -40.46 -3.77 6.99
N ALA A 483 -41.57 -3.89 7.72
CA ALA A 483 -42.49 -5.02 7.66
C ALA A 483 -43.95 -4.55 7.74
N PHE A 484 -44.84 -5.22 7.02
CA PHE A 484 -46.24 -4.84 6.90
C PHE A 484 -47.21 -6.00 7.16
N SER A 485 -48.25 -5.71 7.92
CA SER A 485 -49.50 -6.46 8.01
C SER A 485 -50.67 -5.49 8.16
N THR A 486 -51.91 -5.97 8.01
CA THR A 486 -53.10 -5.12 8.14
C THR A 486 -53.32 -4.58 9.56
N SER A 487 -52.72 -5.17 10.59
CA SER A 487 -52.87 -4.76 11.98
C SER A 487 -51.58 -4.26 12.66
N LEU A 488 -50.42 -4.40 11.99
CA LEU A 488 -49.12 -4.04 12.54
C LEU A 488 -48.15 -3.66 11.42
N ILE A 489 -47.42 -2.58 11.61
CA ILE A 489 -46.26 -2.20 10.80
C ILE A 489 -45.02 -2.10 11.67
N GLU A 490 -43.87 -2.52 11.14
CA GLU A 490 -42.55 -2.21 11.67
C GLU A 490 -41.96 -1.07 10.84
N VAL A 491 -41.26 -0.15 11.49
CA VAL A 491 -40.73 1.06 10.85
C VAL A 491 -39.31 1.39 11.28
N GLU A 492 -38.57 2.02 10.38
CA GLU A 492 -37.31 2.71 10.69
C GLU A 492 -37.50 4.23 10.55
N ARG A 493 -36.91 5.02 11.45
CA ARG A 493 -36.95 6.49 11.40
C ARG A 493 -35.95 7.01 10.37
N LEU A 494 -36.34 8.04 9.61
CA LEU A 494 -35.47 8.73 8.67
C LEU A 494 -34.98 10.06 9.26
N THR A 495 -33.73 10.42 8.98
CA THR A 495 -33.15 11.73 9.32
C THR A 495 -33.80 12.84 8.48
N SER A 496 -33.53 14.11 8.79
CA SER A 496 -33.96 15.24 7.97
C SER A 496 -33.46 15.16 6.52
N SER A 497 -32.30 14.54 6.29
CA SER A 497 -31.70 14.27 4.96
C SER A 497 -32.24 13.01 4.27
N GLY A 498 -33.11 12.23 4.92
CA GLY A 498 -33.72 11.03 4.33
C GLY A 498 -32.90 9.73 4.47
N SER A 499 -31.75 9.77 5.14
CA SER A 499 -30.98 8.57 5.51
C SER A 499 -31.63 7.83 6.67
N ILE A 500 -31.29 6.55 6.85
CA ILE A 500 -31.74 5.75 8.01
C ILE A 500 -31.10 6.32 9.29
N ASP A 501 -31.93 6.61 10.29
CA ASP A 501 -31.47 7.03 11.60
C ASP A 501 -31.15 5.81 12.48
N ALA A 502 -29.95 5.26 12.30
CA ALA A 502 -29.49 4.07 13.04
C ALA A 502 -29.37 4.28 14.56
N GLY A 503 -29.38 5.54 15.02
CA GLY A 503 -29.32 5.89 16.43
C GLY A 503 -30.70 6.02 17.10
N TRP A 504 -31.79 5.81 16.38
CA TRP A 504 -33.14 5.93 16.94
C TRP A 504 -33.49 4.73 17.84
N PRO A 505 -33.82 4.94 19.13
CA PRO A 505 -34.13 3.86 20.06
C PRO A 505 -35.55 3.26 19.93
N GLY A 506 -36.38 3.76 19.01
CA GLY A 506 -37.79 3.39 18.87
C GLY A 506 -38.75 4.34 19.59
N PHE A 507 -40.04 4.10 19.46
CA PHE A 507 -41.12 4.78 20.19
C PHE A 507 -41.21 4.30 21.64
N ASN A 508 -41.49 5.23 22.56
CA ASN A 508 -41.89 4.87 23.91
C ASN A 508 -43.30 4.26 23.89
N ALA A 509 -43.54 3.24 24.71
CA ALA A 509 -44.83 2.55 24.76
C ALA A 509 -46.00 3.52 25.02
N MET A 510 -46.91 3.65 24.07
CA MET A 510 -48.08 4.52 24.16
C MET A 510 -49.24 4.03 23.28
N GLN A 511 -50.44 4.01 23.84
CA GLN A 511 -51.68 3.87 23.07
C GLN A 511 -52.39 5.23 23.00
N THR A 512 -52.79 5.67 21.80
CA THR A 512 -53.41 7.00 21.60
C THR A 512 -54.48 6.99 20.51
N VAL A 513 -55.50 7.83 20.70
CA VAL A 513 -56.53 8.15 19.69
C VAL A 513 -56.19 9.40 18.89
N ASN A 514 -55.13 10.12 19.29
CA ASN A 514 -54.66 11.35 18.64
C ASN A 514 -53.49 11.08 17.67
N GLY A 515 -53.13 9.81 17.46
CA GLY A 515 -52.11 9.41 16.51
C GLY A 515 -52.61 9.59 15.08
N LEU A 516 -51.75 10.06 14.18
CA LEU A 516 -52.08 10.20 12.77
C LEU A 516 -50.95 9.63 11.92
N ILE A 517 -51.29 8.74 10.99
CA ILE A 517 -50.32 8.13 10.07
C ILE A 517 -50.80 8.41 8.66
N THR A 518 -50.00 9.20 7.95
CA THR A 518 -50.27 9.63 6.58
C THR A 518 -49.15 9.16 5.68
N LEU A 519 -49.48 8.89 4.43
CA LEU A 519 -48.51 8.58 3.40
C LEU A 519 -47.66 9.84 3.15
N ASP A 520 -46.34 9.70 3.11
CA ASP A 520 -45.48 10.80 2.74
C ASP A 520 -45.76 11.21 1.28
N ALA A 521 -45.66 12.51 0.97
CA ALA A 521 -45.94 13.02 -0.37
C ALA A 521 -45.04 12.40 -1.44
N SER A 522 -43.87 11.87 -1.07
CA SER A 522 -42.98 11.12 -1.97
C SER A 522 -43.60 9.83 -2.54
N ASN A 523 -44.62 9.27 -1.88
CA ASN A 523 -45.25 7.99 -2.25
C ASN A 523 -46.61 8.15 -2.95
N LEU A 524 -47.04 9.37 -3.29
CA LEU A 524 -48.39 9.67 -3.84
C LEU A 524 -48.80 8.86 -5.09
N GLN A 525 -47.84 8.20 -5.75
CA GLN A 525 -48.04 7.28 -6.86
C GLN A 525 -47.11 6.08 -6.67
N GLY A 526 -47.63 4.85 -6.69
CA GLY A 526 -46.82 3.63 -6.64
C GLY A 526 -45.95 3.46 -7.90
N GLY A 527 -45.00 2.53 -7.87
CA GLY A 527 -44.30 2.06 -9.08
C GLY A 527 -42.95 2.70 -9.42
N TYR A 528 -42.44 3.63 -8.60
CA TYR A 528 -41.08 4.15 -8.75
C TYR A 528 -40.01 3.11 -8.38
N ARG A 529 -38.87 3.20 -9.07
CA ARG A 529 -37.58 2.62 -8.69
C ARG A 529 -36.65 3.76 -8.30
N GLY A 530 -35.94 3.62 -7.20
CA GLY A 530 -35.24 4.73 -6.53
C GLY A 530 -36.07 5.36 -5.40
N PRO A 531 -35.60 6.47 -4.80
CA PRO A 531 -34.53 7.32 -5.29
C PRO A 531 -33.13 6.76 -5.04
N PHE A 532 -32.23 6.97 -6.00
CA PHE A 532 -30.81 6.61 -5.89
C PHE A 532 -29.93 7.84 -6.08
N ALA A 533 -28.83 7.89 -5.34
CA ALA A 533 -27.85 8.96 -5.47
C ALA A 533 -27.11 8.84 -6.81
N CYS A 534 -27.00 9.94 -7.55
CA CYS A 534 -26.31 9.99 -8.84
C CYS A 534 -24.82 10.32 -8.70
N CYS A 535 -24.32 10.52 -7.48
CA CYS A 535 -22.91 10.80 -7.19
C CYS A 535 -22.54 10.39 -5.75
N PRO A 536 -21.23 10.27 -5.44
CA PRO A 536 -20.76 9.99 -4.09
C PRO A 536 -21.15 11.08 -3.07
N GLU A 537 -21.01 10.76 -1.78
CA GLU A 537 -21.17 11.74 -0.71
C GLU A 537 -20.16 12.90 -0.87
N SER A 538 -20.61 14.13 -0.58
CA SER A 538 -19.83 15.37 -0.72
C SER A 538 -19.41 15.77 -2.14
N GLU A 539 -19.82 15.02 -3.16
CA GLU A 539 -19.59 15.35 -4.57
C GLU A 539 -20.84 15.91 -5.23
N LYS A 540 -20.65 16.59 -6.36
CA LYS A 540 -21.73 17.20 -7.14
C LYS A 540 -21.54 16.90 -8.62
N ILE A 541 -22.65 16.80 -9.34
CA ILE A 541 -22.67 16.47 -10.77
C ILE A 541 -23.37 17.56 -11.57
N THR A 542 -23.14 17.56 -12.89
CA THR A 542 -23.68 18.55 -13.83
C THR A 542 -24.66 17.97 -14.84
N GLU A 543 -24.60 16.66 -15.10
CA GLU A 543 -25.50 15.95 -16.00
C GLU A 543 -25.85 14.58 -15.41
N ILE A 544 -27.03 14.08 -15.73
CA ILE A 544 -27.46 12.71 -15.44
C ILE A 544 -27.72 12.00 -16.76
N GLU A 545 -27.21 10.79 -16.90
CA GLU A 545 -27.46 9.89 -18.02
C GLU A 545 -28.04 8.57 -17.49
N TRP A 546 -29.08 8.04 -18.12
CA TRP A 546 -29.70 6.79 -17.70
C TRP A 546 -30.16 5.98 -18.89
N SER A 547 -30.27 4.66 -18.73
CA SER A 547 -30.70 3.78 -19.81
C SER A 547 -31.84 2.87 -19.39
N VAL A 548 -32.86 2.76 -20.26
CA VAL A 548 -33.99 1.85 -20.12
C VAL A 548 -33.96 0.85 -21.28
N THR A 549 -34.10 -0.43 -20.98
CA THR A 549 -34.13 -1.52 -21.97
C THR A 549 -35.45 -2.27 -21.96
N TYR A 550 -35.72 -2.93 -23.08
CA TYR A 550 -36.89 -3.74 -23.36
C TYR A 550 -36.39 -5.10 -23.85
N ALA A 551 -36.11 -6.01 -22.91
CA ALA A 551 -35.45 -7.28 -23.19
C ALA A 551 -36.28 -8.22 -24.08
N ASN A 552 -37.61 -8.12 -23.99
CA ASN A 552 -38.56 -8.91 -24.79
C ASN A 552 -39.01 -8.21 -26.09
N GLY A 553 -38.27 -7.15 -26.47
CA GLY A 553 -38.64 -6.23 -27.54
C GLY A 553 -39.66 -5.18 -27.10
N LEU A 554 -39.77 -4.14 -27.92
CA LEU A 554 -40.77 -3.09 -27.81
C LEU A 554 -41.59 -3.13 -29.11
N CYS A 555 -42.79 -3.68 -29.05
CA CYS A 555 -43.72 -3.81 -30.19
C CYS A 555 -45.13 -4.23 -29.75
N GLY A 556 -46.12 -4.04 -30.62
CA GLY A 556 -47.44 -4.66 -30.51
C GLY A 556 -47.53 -5.95 -31.31
N ILE A 557 -48.19 -6.97 -30.76
CA ILE A 557 -48.47 -8.24 -31.46
C ILE A 557 -49.98 -8.39 -31.63
N GLY A 558 -50.44 -8.20 -32.86
CA GLY A 558 -51.85 -8.38 -33.17
C GLY A 558 -52.27 -9.87 -33.21
N ARG A 559 -53.58 -10.12 -33.25
CA ARG A 559 -54.16 -11.47 -33.22
C ARG A 559 -53.72 -12.42 -34.34
N GLU A 560 -53.30 -11.89 -35.49
CA GLU A 560 -52.81 -12.67 -36.62
C GLU A 560 -51.27 -12.83 -36.59
N GLY A 561 -50.63 -12.38 -35.50
CA GLY A 561 -49.18 -12.41 -35.32
C GLY A 561 -48.44 -11.25 -35.97
N GLN A 562 -49.15 -10.24 -36.49
CA GLN A 562 -48.52 -9.05 -37.07
C GLN A 562 -47.82 -8.20 -36.00
N ILE A 563 -46.57 -7.84 -36.26
CA ILE A 563 -45.75 -6.97 -35.41
C ILE A 563 -45.92 -5.53 -35.89
N TYR A 564 -46.24 -4.62 -34.97
CA TYR A 564 -46.39 -3.20 -35.28
C TYR A 564 -45.75 -2.30 -34.22
N GLU A 565 -45.50 -1.04 -34.59
CA GLU A 565 -44.89 -0.06 -33.71
C GLU A 565 -45.86 0.40 -32.61
N ILE A 566 -45.38 0.44 -31.36
CA ILE A 566 -46.12 0.99 -30.22
C ILE A 566 -45.27 2.03 -29.46
N PRO A 567 -45.89 3.07 -28.88
CA PRO A 567 -45.23 3.96 -27.95
C PRO A 567 -45.24 3.36 -26.53
N THR A 568 -44.22 3.67 -25.73
CA THR A 568 -44.14 3.40 -24.29
C THR A 568 -43.69 4.67 -23.58
N TYR A 569 -44.12 4.82 -22.33
CA TYR A 569 -43.96 6.05 -21.56
C TYR A 569 -43.37 5.76 -20.19
N TYR A 570 -42.43 6.59 -19.75
CA TYR A 570 -41.90 6.58 -18.39
C TYR A 570 -41.61 8.00 -17.93
N ALA A 571 -41.63 8.20 -16.61
CA ALA A 571 -41.21 9.44 -15.99
C ALA A 571 -39.87 9.21 -15.30
N PHE A 572 -38.88 10.02 -15.67
CA PHE A 572 -37.64 10.16 -14.94
C PHE A 572 -37.75 11.40 -14.06
N GLU A 573 -37.49 11.25 -12.77
CA GLU A 573 -37.55 12.36 -11.82
C GLU A 573 -36.23 12.52 -11.11
N TYR A 574 -35.79 13.77 -10.94
CA TYR A 574 -34.60 14.09 -10.17
C TYR A 574 -34.81 15.31 -9.28
N ARG A 575 -34.00 15.42 -8.24
CA ARG A 575 -33.90 16.62 -7.40
C ARG A 575 -32.54 16.71 -6.72
N ASP A 576 -32.27 17.86 -6.12
CA ASP A 576 -31.14 18.04 -5.22
C ASP A 576 -31.40 17.29 -3.90
N MET A 577 -30.58 16.29 -3.62
CA MET A 577 -30.71 15.41 -2.45
C MET A 577 -30.44 16.17 -1.15
N ASP A 578 -29.56 17.17 -1.17
CA ASP A 578 -29.17 17.90 0.04
C ASP A 578 -30.23 18.94 0.43
N LEU A 579 -30.90 19.54 -0.55
CA LEU A 579 -32.03 20.45 -0.32
C LEU A 579 -33.36 19.73 -0.09
N ALA A 580 -33.50 18.51 -0.64
CA ALA A 580 -34.72 17.70 -0.61
C ALA A 580 -35.98 18.43 -1.14
N GLY A 581 -35.81 19.27 -2.18
CA GLY A 581 -36.88 20.06 -2.79
C GLY A 581 -37.91 19.26 -3.59
N ALA A 582 -38.75 19.97 -4.35
CA ALA A 582 -39.71 19.34 -5.27
C ALA A 582 -39.01 18.54 -6.37
N TRP A 583 -39.61 17.41 -6.78
CA TRP A 583 -39.12 16.59 -7.88
C TRP A 583 -39.28 17.31 -9.22
N THR A 584 -38.21 17.37 -10.00
CA THR A 584 -38.28 17.77 -11.41
C THR A 584 -38.66 16.54 -12.22
N VAL A 585 -39.78 16.59 -12.93
CA VAL A 585 -40.34 15.45 -13.67
C VAL A 585 -40.07 15.59 -15.16
N ILE A 586 -39.49 14.55 -15.75
CA ILE A 586 -39.27 14.43 -17.20
C ILE A 586 -40.09 13.24 -17.69
N GLU A 587 -41.18 13.51 -18.39
CA GLU A 587 -41.91 12.46 -19.11
C GLU A 587 -41.26 12.17 -20.46
N LEU A 588 -40.97 10.90 -20.72
CA LEU A 588 -40.37 10.43 -21.96
C LEU A 588 -41.30 9.47 -22.67
N MET A 589 -41.26 9.52 -24.00
CA MET A 589 -41.92 8.59 -24.89
C MET A 589 -40.85 7.92 -25.77
N LYS A 590 -40.88 6.60 -25.83
CA LYS A 590 -40.08 5.80 -26.77
C LYS A 590 -41.01 4.99 -27.66
N THR A 591 -40.63 4.75 -28.90
CA THR A 591 -41.39 3.90 -29.83
C THR A 591 -40.54 2.73 -30.26
N GLY A 592 -41.18 1.59 -30.50
CA GLY A 592 -40.52 0.42 -31.06
C GLY A 592 -41.51 -0.49 -31.77
N GLY A 593 -41.05 -1.16 -32.82
CA GLY A 593 -41.82 -2.11 -33.64
C GLY A 593 -41.04 -3.39 -33.94
N SER A 594 -40.20 -3.85 -33.01
CA SER A 594 -39.43 -5.10 -33.15
C SER A 594 -39.55 -5.99 -31.91
N LEU A 595 -39.55 -7.30 -32.15
CA LEU A 595 -39.43 -8.34 -31.12
C LEU A 595 -38.01 -8.45 -30.55
N ASP A 596 -37.01 -7.91 -31.26
CA ASP A 596 -35.65 -7.94 -30.77
C ASP A 596 -35.48 -6.96 -29.61
N ALA A 597 -34.58 -7.31 -28.68
CA ALA A 597 -34.33 -6.49 -27.52
C ALA A 597 -33.84 -5.07 -27.90
N GLN A 598 -34.34 -4.05 -27.21
CA GLN A 598 -34.07 -2.64 -27.51
C GLN A 598 -33.64 -1.88 -26.26
N GLY A 599 -32.81 -0.84 -26.42
CA GLY A 599 -32.33 0.02 -25.34
C GLY A 599 -32.29 1.48 -25.73
N PHE A 600 -32.58 2.36 -24.77
CA PHE A 600 -32.60 3.80 -24.97
C PHE A 600 -31.83 4.47 -23.84
N THR A 601 -30.86 5.31 -24.19
CA THR A 601 -30.12 6.15 -23.24
C THR A 601 -30.61 7.59 -23.36
N ASP A 602 -31.04 8.17 -22.26
CA ASP A 602 -31.45 9.58 -22.15
C ASP A 602 -30.49 10.35 -21.25
N ARG A 603 -30.50 11.67 -21.41
CA ARG A 603 -29.64 12.59 -20.67
C ARG A 603 -30.37 13.86 -20.30
N VAL A 604 -30.06 14.40 -19.13
CA VAL A 604 -30.46 15.73 -18.69
C VAL A 604 -29.26 16.52 -18.17
N THR A 605 -29.15 17.79 -18.57
CA THR A 605 -28.24 18.75 -17.95
C THR A 605 -28.93 19.40 -16.76
N LEU A 606 -28.25 19.39 -15.61
CA LEU A 606 -28.78 19.94 -14.37
C LEU A 606 -28.74 21.47 -14.38
N PRO A 607 -29.74 22.16 -13.80
CA PRO A 607 -29.81 23.62 -13.81
C PRO A 607 -28.65 24.29 -13.07
N TYR A 608 -28.07 23.59 -12.09
CA TYR A 608 -26.84 23.96 -11.40
C TYR A 608 -26.17 22.68 -10.88
N PRO A 609 -24.87 22.72 -10.54
CA PRO A 609 -24.22 21.54 -9.99
C PRO A 609 -24.78 21.16 -8.62
N MET A 610 -25.29 19.95 -8.49
CA MET A 610 -25.98 19.47 -7.28
C MET A 610 -25.62 18.01 -6.96
N ARG A 611 -25.89 17.60 -5.73
CA ARG A 611 -25.87 16.18 -5.34
C ARG A 611 -27.22 15.58 -5.71
N ALA A 612 -27.37 15.14 -6.94
CA ALA A 612 -28.68 14.74 -7.44
C ALA A 612 -29.06 13.33 -6.94
N GLU A 613 -30.34 13.15 -6.64
CA GLU A 613 -30.97 11.83 -6.56
C GLU A 613 -32.04 11.69 -7.64
N ALA A 614 -32.20 10.47 -8.15
CA ALA A 614 -33.11 10.19 -9.25
C ALA A 614 -33.96 8.93 -9.03
N ARG A 615 -35.17 8.95 -9.59
CA ARG A 615 -36.12 7.83 -9.59
C ARG A 615 -36.86 7.71 -10.91
N VAL A 616 -37.29 6.50 -11.27
CA VAL A 616 -37.96 6.22 -12.54
C VAL A 616 -39.22 5.40 -12.32
N ARG A 617 -40.28 5.68 -13.07
CA ARG A 617 -41.49 4.84 -13.11
C ARG A 617 -42.05 4.72 -14.52
N LYS A 618 -42.80 3.65 -14.78
CA LYS A 618 -43.57 3.50 -16.02
C LYS A 618 -44.86 4.31 -15.94
N LEU A 619 -45.25 4.94 -17.04
CA LEU A 619 -46.50 5.70 -17.15
C LEU A 619 -47.52 4.88 -17.93
N TYR A 620 -48.72 4.73 -17.35
CA TYR A 620 -49.86 4.25 -18.12
C TYR A 620 -50.45 5.42 -18.90
N LYS A 621 -50.48 5.30 -20.23
CA LYS A 621 -51.25 6.18 -21.11
C LYS A 621 -52.13 5.31 -21.97
N ASP A 622 -53.44 5.55 -21.91
CA ASP A 622 -54.42 4.76 -22.64
C ASP A 622 -54.18 4.89 -24.16
N ARG A 623 -54.05 3.75 -24.84
CA ARG A 623 -53.82 3.68 -26.28
C ARG A 623 -55.12 3.27 -26.97
N PRO A 624 -55.47 3.91 -28.10
CA PRO A 624 -56.72 3.61 -28.79
C PRO A 624 -56.81 2.14 -29.24
N GLY A 625 -57.99 1.52 -29.09
CA GLY A 625 -58.25 0.15 -29.55
C GLY A 625 -57.79 -0.93 -28.57
N ARG A 626 -57.23 -2.03 -29.08
CA ARG A 626 -56.73 -3.18 -28.28
C ARG A 626 -55.22 -3.15 -28.05
N ILE A 627 -54.56 -2.03 -28.36
CA ILE A 627 -53.10 -1.90 -28.35
C ILE A 627 -52.53 -2.16 -26.95
N ASN A 628 -53.25 -1.82 -25.87
CA ASN A 628 -52.80 -2.09 -24.50
C ASN A 628 -52.72 -3.60 -24.20
N ASP A 629 -53.66 -4.41 -24.71
CA ASP A 629 -53.70 -5.86 -24.49
C ASP A 629 -52.67 -6.60 -25.37
N GLU A 630 -52.27 -5.98 -26.48
CA GLU A 630 -51.37 -6.51 -27.49
C GLU A 630 -49.92 -5.99 -27.33
N ALA A 631 -49.67 -5.12 -26.34
CA ALA A 631 -48.39 -4.46 -26.14
C ALA A 631 -47.35 -5.36 -25.45
N ARG A 632 -46.14 -5.38 -26.00
CA ARG A 632 -44.92 -5.80 -25.30
C ARG A 632 -44.07 -4.58 -25.02
N ASP A 633 -44.08 -4.12 -23.78
CA ASP A 633 -43.35 -2.92 -23.36
C ASP A 633 -42.78 -3.04 -21.94
N ASP A 634 -42.38 -4.25 -21.53
CA ASP A 634 -41.69 -4.51 -20.26
C ASP A 634 -40.39 -3.72 -20.21
N ALA A 635 -40.36 -2.70 -19.36
CA ALA A 635 -39.29 -1.73 -19.29
C ALA A 635 -38.38 -2.05 -18.10
N THR A 636 -37.08 -2.07 -18.31
CA THR A 636 -36.08 -2.33 -17.28
C THR A 636 -35.11 -1.16 -17.21
N TRP A 637 -34.93 -0.56 -16.04
CA TRP A 637 -33.93 0.47 -15.82
C TRP A 637 -32.56 -0.17 -15.57
N THR A 638 -31.66 -0.06 -16.53
CA THR A 638 -30.40 -0.84 -16.54
C THR A 638 -29.17 -0.07 -16.16
N ASP A 639 -29.23 1.26 -16.14
CA ASP A 639 -28.04 2.08 -15.92
C ASP A 639 -28.43 3.51 -15.49
N LEU A 640 -27.68 4.07 -14.54
CA LEU A 640 -27.79 5.46 -14.05
C LEU A 640 -26.39 6.01 -13.78
N ARG A 641 -26.09 7.20 -14.32
CA ARG A 641 -24.78 7.84 -14.26
C ARG A 641 -24.87 9.32 -14.02
N GLY A 642 -23.98 9.85 -13.19
CA GLY A 642 -23.78 11.28 -12.98
C GLY A 642 -22.44 11.76 -13.56
N ARG A 643 -22.46 12.86 -14.31
CA ARG A 643 -21.25 13.51 -14.82
C ARG A 643 -20.59 14.34 -13.72
N MET A 644 -19.40 13.96 -13.29
CA MET A 644 -18.64 14.68 -12.28
C MET A 644 -18.23 16.07 -12.79
N GLN A 645 -18.16 17.06 -11.90
CA GLN A 645 -17.75 18.42 -12.26
C GLN A 645 -16.34 18.49 -12.83
N ASN A 646 -15.42 17.73 -12.24
CA ASN A 646 -14.02 17.73 -12.60
C ASN A 646 -13.67 16.44 -13.35
N SER A 647 -13.13 16.60 -14.55
CA SER A 647 -12.58 15.51 -15.36
C SER A 647 -11.16 15.90 -15.76
N PRO A 648 -10.12 15.10 -15.41
CA PRO A 648 -8.76 15.38 -15.86
C PRO A 648 -8.69 15.39 -17.38
N THR A 649 -8.09 16.44 -17.94
CA THR A 649 -7.87 16.56 -19.39
C THR A 649 -6.46 16.15 -19.82
N SER A 650 -5.58 15.80 -18.88
CA SER A 650 -4.22 15.38 -19.17
C SER A 650 -3.69 14.53 -18.02
N TYR A 651 -2.81 13.57 -18.35
CA TYR A 651 -2.15 12.69 -17.40
C TYR A 651 -0.63 12.78 -17.59
N PRO A 652 0.07 13.64 -16.81
CA PRO A 652 1.51 13.77 -16.88
C PRO A 652 2.22 12.43 -16.64
N GLY A 653 3.19 12.12 -17.47
CA GLY A 653 3.97 10.89 -17.33
C GLY A 653 3.27 9.59 -17.75
N LEU A 654 2.00 9.59 -18.16
CA LEU A 654 1.28 8.36 -18.55
C LEU A 654 0.93 8.34 -20.03
N THR A 655 1.23 7.23 -20.73
CA THR A 655 0.62 7.00 -22.06
C THR A 655 -0.81 6.51 -21.88
N VAL A 656 -1.75 7.24 -22.45
CA VAL A 656 -3.19 7.03 -22.32
C VAL A 656 -3.75 6.53 -23.64
N MET A 657 -4.79 5.71 -23.58
CA MET A 657 -5.53 5.21 -24.73
C MET A 657 -7.02 5.38 -24.49
N THR A 658 -7.73 5.93 -25.46
CA THR A 658 -9.19 5.91 -25.48
C THR A 658 -9.66 4.87 -26.47
N CYS A 659 -10.79 4.24 -26.16
CA CYS A 659 -11.35 3.19 -27.00
C CYS A 659 -12.87 3.28 -27.01
N ARG A 660 -13.44 3.32 -28.22
CA ARG A 660 -14.88 3.30 -28.46
C ARG A 660 -15.23 2.09 -29.29
N ILE A 661 -16.03 1.17 -28.72
CA ILE A 661 -16.38 -0.10 -29.37
C ILE A 661 -17.90 -0.26 -29.39
N ARG A 662 -18.42 -0.67 -30.53
CA ARG A 662 -19.83 -1.06 -30.72
C ARG A 662 -20.04 -2.51 -30.30
N GLY A 663 -21.13 -2.78 -29.60
CA GLY A 663 -21.60 -4.14 -29.33
C GLY A 663 -22.07 -4.83 -30.61
N GLY A 664 -21.57 -6.04 -30.89
CA GLY A 664 -21.96 -6.81 -32.08
C GLY A 664 -21.47 -8.26 -32.04
N ASP A 665 -22.05 -9.11 -32.90
CA ASP A 665 -21.90 -10.57 -32.94
C ASP A 665 -20.44 -11.07 -32.95
N ARG A 666 -19.54 -10.29 -33.54
CA ARG A 666 -18.11 -10.63 -33.65
C ARG A 666 -17.38 -10.56 -32.31
N LEU A 667 -17.87 -9.76 -31.36
CA LEU A 667 -17.24 -9.52 -30.05
C LEU A 667 -17.88 -10.34 -28.93
N SER A 668 -19.17 -10.66 -29.04
CA SER A 668 -19.90 -11.55 -28.11
C SER A 668 -19.50 -13.01 -28.28
N ALA A 669 -19.03 -13.41 -29.47
CA ALA A 669 -18.55 -14.76 -29.76
C ALA A 669 -17.11 -15.05 -29.26
N GLN A 670 -16.37 -14.06 -28.77
CA GLN A 670 -15.02 -14.28 -28.24
C GLN A 670 -15.04 -14.51 -26.73
N SER A 671 -14.43 -15.63 -26.29
CA SER A 671 -14.32 -16.04 -24.88
C SER A 671 -13.62 -15.00 -23.99
N GLU A 672 -12.78 -14.13 -24.59
CA GLU A 672 -11.99 -13.11 -23.89
C GLU A 672 -12.16 -11.74 -24.57
N SER A 673 -13.03 -10.89 -24.03
CA SER A 673 -13.32 -9.56 -24.58
C SER A 673 -12.39 -8.46 -24.02
N GLN A 674 -11.16 -8.79 -23.61
CA GLN A 674 -10.25 -7.79 -23.04
C GLN A 674 -9.49 -7.03 -24.13
N VAL A 675 -9.29 -5.72 -23.94
CA VAL A 675 -8.40 -4.92 -24.79
C VAL A 675 -6.95 -5.26 -24.44
N SER A 676 -6.13 -5.59 -25.44
CA SER A 676 -4.70 -5.81 -25.29
C SER A 676 -3.91 -4.92 -26.24
N VAL A 677 -2.69 -4.58 -25.82
CA VAL A 677 -1.76 -3.72 -26.56
C VAL A 677 -0.37 -4.33 -26.49
N GLU A 678 0.28 -4.52 -27.64
CA GLU A 678 1.73 -4.74 -27.68
C GLU A 678 2.43 -3.38 -27.80
N ALA A 679 3.27 -3.03 -26.82
CA ALA A 679 3.92 -1.73 -26.72
C ALA A 679 5.43 -1.89 -26.61
N THR A 680 6.18 -1.00 -27.27
CA THR A 680 7.64 -0.89 -27.15
C THR A 680 8.00 0.42 -26.48
N ARG A 681 8.84 0.38 -25.44
CA ARG A 681 9.26 1.58 -24.71
C ARG A 681 10.08 2.52 -25.59
N ILE A 682 9.73 3.81 -25.59
CA ILE A 682 10.51 4.88 -26.21
C ILE A 682 11.46 5.49 -25.17
N LEU A 683 12.76 5.52 -25.47
CA LEU A 683 13.81 6.04 -24.59
C LEU A 683 14.85 6.83 -25.38
N PRO A 684 15.63 7.70 -24.69
CA PRO A 684 16.89 8.21 -25.22
C PRO A 684 17.84 7.06 -25.58
N LEU A 685 18.39 7.07 -26.79
CA LEU A 685 19.28 6.03 -27.29
C LEU A 685 20.75 6.38 -26.99
N MET A 686 21.63 5.37 -26.94
CA MET A 686 23.07 5.59 -26.72
C MET A 686 23.74 6.31 -27.90
N GLU A 687 23.28 6.07 -29.13
CA GLU A 687 23.78 6.74 -30.35
C GLU A 687 23.24 8.19 -30.51
N GLY A 688 22.39 8.64 -29.57
CA GLY A 688 21.71 9.93 -29.61
C GLY A 688 20.28 9.86 -30.15
N GLY A 689 19.49 10.87 -29.82
CA GLY A 689 18.06 10.91 -30.15
C GLY A 689 17.19 10.06 -29.21
N THR A 690 15.92 9.92 -29.56
CA THR A 690 14.90 9.18 -28.79
C THR A 690 14.16 8.26 -29.74
N GLY A 691 13.94 7.00 -29.34
CA GLY A 691 13.23 6.03 -30.18
C GLY A 691 12.80 4.77 -29.42
N PRO A 692 11.96 3.94 -30.05
CA PRO A 692 11.56 2.65 -29.48
C PRO A 692 12.77 1.73 -29.37
N THR A 693 13.04 1.19 -28.18
CA THR A 693 14.20 0.33 -27.94
C THR A 693 13.89 -0.83 -27.00
N ARG A 694 14.59 -1.93 -27.21
CA ARG A 694 14.61 -3.12 -26.33
C ARG A 694 16.01 -3.34 -25.73
N ASP A 695 16.89 -2.37 -25.92
CA ASP A 695 18.28 -2.45 -25.49
C ASP A 695 18.38 -2.26 -23.97
N ILE A 696 19.30 -3.01 -23.37
CA ILE A 696 19.46 -3.07 -21.92
C ILE A 696 19.94 -1.72 -21.36
N VAL A 697 20.97 -1.12 -21.96
CA VAL A 697 21.66 0.06 -21.40
C VAL A 697 20.81 1.34 -21.44
N PRO A 698 20.14 1.70 -22.54
CA PRO A 698 19.20 2.82 -22.56
C PRO A 698 18.19 2.76 -21.42
N TYR A 699 17.64 1.58 -21.15
CA TYR A 699 16.71 1.38 -20.03
C TYR A 699 17.38 1.63 -18.68
N CYS A 700 18.53 1.01 -18.42
CA CYS A 700 19.26 1.19 -17.16
C CYS A 700 19.61 2.67 -16.88
N ILE A 701 20.20 3.36 -17.87
CA ILE A 701 20.61 4.76 -17.72
C ILE A 701 19.39 5.66 -17.54
N HIS A 702 18.30 5.42 -18.29
CA HIS A 702 17.08 6.20 -18.12
C HIS A 702 16.52 6.09 -16.70
N GLN A 703 16.46 4.88 -16.15
CA GLN A 703 15.97 4.65 -14.79
C GLN A 703 16.86 5.29 -13.73
N LEU A 704 18.18 5.24 -13.89
CA LEU A 704 19.12 5.91 -13.00
C LEU A 704 18.95 7.44 -13.08
N LYS A 705 18.89 8.01 -14.29
CA LYS A 705 18.71 9.46 -14.48
C LYS A 705 17.39 9.98 -13.91
N GLN A 706 16.30 9.21 -14.04
CA GLN A 706 15.02 9.55 -13.40
C GLN A 706 15.08 9.62 -11.86
N ARG A 707 16.13 9.06 -11.24
CA ARG A 707 16.35 9.09 -9.77
C ARG A 707 17.44 10.08 -9.37
N GLY A 708 17.88 10.94 -10.28
CA GLY A 708 18.82 12.03 -10.02
C GLY A 708 20.30 11.66 -10.19
N TYR A 709 20.62 10.49 -10.75
CA TYR A 709 21.98 10.21 -11.18
C TYR A 709 22.34 11.05 -12.41
N THR A 710 23.53 11.64 -12.42
CA THR A 710 24.05 12.42 -13.54
C THR A 710 25.07 11.61 -14.33
N ASP A 711 25.48 12.13 -15.49
CA ASP A 711 26.54 11.50 -16.29
C ASP A 711 27.87 11.38 -15.51
N ASP A 712 28.16 12.30 -14.59
CA ASP A 712 29.34 12.25 -13.72
C ASP A 712 29.31 11.12 -12.67
N ASP A 713 28.14 10.54 -12.40
CA ASP A 713 28.01 9.39 -11.51
C ASP A 713 28.20 8.05 -12.26
N LEU A 714 28.25 8.07 -13.60
CA LEU A 714 28.27 6.88 -14.46
C LEU A 714 29.65 6.75 -15.15
N ASP A 715 30.19 5.53 -15.16
CA ASP A 715 31.36 5.20 -15.99
C ASP A 715 30.90 5.02 -17.45
N LEU A 716 30.58 6.13 -18.12
CA LEU A 716 29.99 6.13 -19.46
C LEU A 716 30.76 5.28 -20.50
N PRO A 717 32.11 5.28 -20.54
CA PRO A 717 32.86 4.39 -21.42
C PRO A 717 32.56 2.90 -21.20
N GLU A 718 32.46 2.46 -19.94
CA GLU A 718 32.13 1.06 -19.61
C GLU A 718 30.67 0.73 -19.92
N TRP A 719 29.74 1.67 -19.69
CA TRP A 719 28.34 1.51 -20.13
C TRP A 719 28.23 1.38 -21.65
N GLN A 720 28.97 2.18 -22.41
CA GLN A 720 29.01 2.13 -23.87
C GLN A 720 29.60 0.80 -24.36
N ALA A 721 30.74 0.37 -23.80
CA ALA A 721 31.35 -0.91 -24.15
C ALA A 721 30.41 -2.10 -23.88
N PHE A 722 29.71 -2.09 -22.73
CA PHE A 722 28.72 -3.11 -22.43
C PHE A 722 27.51 -3.06 -23.38
N HIS A 723 27.05 -1.86 -23.75
CA HIS A 723 25.97 -1.68 -24.72
C HIS A 723 26.32 -2.30 -26.08
N GLU A 724 27.49 -1.98 -26.63
CA GLU A 724 27.96 -2.48 -27.92
C GLU A 724 28.03 -4.01 -27.95
N ILE A 725 28.51 -4.64 -26.87
CA ILE A 725 28.54 -6.09 -26.73
C ILE A 725 27.12 -6.67 -26.74
N CYS A 726 26.21 -6.09 -25.96
CA CYS A 726 24.82 -6.58 -25.89
C CYS A 726 24.13 -6.46 -27.26
N VAL A 727 24.27 -5.31 -27.93
CA VAL A 727 23.69 -5.06 -29.27
C VAL A 727 24.26 -6.04 -30.29
N ALA A 728 25.58 -6.25 -30.33
CA ALA A 728 26.23 -7.17 -31.26
C ALA A 728 25.75 -8.62 -31.09
N ARG A 729 25.43 -9.03 -29.86
CA ARG A 729 24.85 -10.34 -29.53
C ARG A 729 23.33 -10.40 -29.69
N GLY A 730 22.71 -9.24 -29.87
CA GLY A 730 21.27 -9.02 -29.90
C GLY A 730 20.59 -9.04 -28.53
N ASP A 731 21.31 -9.12 -27.41
CA ASP A 731 20.75 -9.22 -26.05
C ASP A 731 19.75 -8.07 -25.76
N THR A 732 18.52 -8.40 -25.32
CA THR A 732 17.41 -7.46 -25.07
C THR A 732 16.82 -7.64 -23.68
N TYR A 733 16.09 -6.63 -23.20
CA TYR A 733 15.34 -6.66 -21.95
C TYR A 733 13.88 -6.28 -22.17
N ASP A 734 12.97 -7.21 -21.87
CA ASP A 734 11.53 -7.02 -22.01
C ASP A 734 10.81 -7.43 -20.71
N GLU A 735 10.28 -6.47 -19.95
CA GLU A 735 9.62 -6.76 -18.67
C GLU A 735 8.42 -5.82 -18.44
N THR A 736 7.35 -6.35 -17.85
CA THR A 736 6.28 -5.52 -17.29
C THR A 736 6.48 -5.42 -15.79
N LEU A 737 6.66 -4.20 -15.28
CA LEU A 737 6.85 -3.89 -13.87
C LEU A 737 5.55 -3.35 -13.30
N ASP A 738 4.82 -4.21 -12.59
CA ASP A 738 3.54 -3.92 -11.94
C ASP A 738 3.56 -4.19 -10.42
N ALA A 739 4.75 -4.45 -9.88
CA ALA A 739 5.01 -4.67 -8.46
C ALA A 739 6.16 -3.78 -7.97
N THR A 740 6.17 -3.47 -6.67
CA THR A 740 7.24 -2.68 -6.05
C THR A 740 8.57 -3.43 -6.12
N ILE A 741 9.59 -2.79 -6.68
CA ILE A 741 10.96 -3.29 -6.79
C ILE A 741 11.95 -2.16 -6.49
N THR A 742 13.15 -2.48 -6.00
CA THR A 742 14.20 -1.47 -5.84
C THR A 742 14.81 -1.10 -7.19
N VAL A 743 15.30 0.14 -7.32
CA VAL A 743 15.95 0.58 -8.57
C VAL A 743 17.19 -0.26 -8.87
N LYS A 744 17.93 -0.67 -7.84
CA LYS A 744 19.10 -1.54 -7.99
C LYS A 744 18.71 -2.90 -8.57
N ASP A 745 17.66 -3.53 -8.03
CA ASP A 745 17.21 -4.84 -8.50
C ASP A 745 16.62 -4.74 -9.92
N MET A 746 15.90 -3.66 -10.23
CA MET A 746 15.39 -3.38 -11.57
C MET A 746 16.53 -3.25 -12.60
N VAL A 747 17.58 -2.48 -12.28
CA VAL A 747 18.76 -2.34 -13.15
C VAL A 747 19.52 -3.68 -13.25
N ASN A 748 19.67 -4.42 -12.16
CA ASN A 748 20.32 -5.73 -12.17
C ASN A 748 19.53 -6.78 -12.97
N ASN A 749 18.20 -6.77 -12.94
CA ASN A 749 17.37 -7.64 -13.79
C ASN A 749 17.64 -7.37 -15.27
N ALA A 750 17.69 -6.08 -15.66
CA ALA A 750 18.02 -5.68 -17.02
C ALA A 750 19.44 -6.10 -17.41
N LEU A 751 20.45 -5.81 -16.58
CA LEU A 751 21.85 -6.17 -16.84
C LEU A 751 22.06 -7.69 -16.91
N ALA A 752 21.37 -8.46 -16.07
CA ALA A 752 21.48 -9.92 -16.05
C ALA A 752 21.08 -10.57 -17.37
N CYS A 753 20.18 -9.94 -18.14
CA CYS A 753 19.83 -10.39 -19.50
C CYS A 753 21.02 -10.37 -20.47
N GLY A 754 22.04 -9.55 -20.17
CA GLY A 754 23.33 -9.48 -20.87
C GLY A 754 24.50 -10.02 -20.06
N PHE A 755 24.27 -10.90 -19.08
CA PHE A 755 25.29 -11.43 -18.15
C PHE A 755 26.06 -10.37 -17.35
N GLY A 756 25.45 -9.19 -17.18
CA GLY A 756 26.02 -8.07 -16.44
C GLY A 756 25.48 -7.97 -15.02
N GLU A 757 26.23 -7.29 -14.17
CA GLU A 757 25.81 -6.86 -12.84
C GLU A 757 26.23 -5.40 -12.61
N LEU A 758 25.40 -4.63 -11.89
CA LEU A 758 25.72 -3.26 -11.51
C LEU A 758 26.72 -3.25 -10.35
N VAL A 759 27.86 -2.61 -10.54
CA VAL A 759 28.87 -2.43 -9.50
C VAL A 759 29.23 -0.96 -9.32
N THR A 760 29.83 -0.67 -8.17
CA THR A 760 30.49 0.62 -7.92
C THR A 760 31.99 0.41 -8.00
N PHE A 761 32.68 1.24 -8.78
CA PHE A 761 34.13 1.23 -8.86
C PHE A 761 34.64 2.66 -8.86
N ARG A 762 35.51 2.99 -7.88
CA ARG A 762 36.05 4.35 -7.68
C ARG A 762 34.98 5.45 -7.60
N GLY A 763 33.83 5.12 -7.02
CA GLY A 763 32.71 6.06 -6.86
C GLY A 763 31.77 6.18 -8.05
N LEU A 764 32.08 5.55 -9.19
CA LEU A 764 31.23 5.54 -10.38
C LEU A 764 30.43 4.24 -10.48
N LEU A 765 29.22 4.33 -11.03
CA LEU A 765 28.38 3.20 -11.38
C LEU A 765 28.76 2.66 -12.75
N ARG A 766 28.99 1.35 -12.85
CA ARG A 766 29.29 0.69 -14.11
C ARG A 766 28.73 -0.72 -14.17
N PRO A 767 28.37 -1.23 -15.36
CA PRO A 767 28.05 -2.63 -15.54
C PRO A 767 29.36 -3.42 -15.59
N VAL A 768 29.38 -4.59 -14.97
CA VAL A 768 30.47 -5.55 -15.15
C VAL A 768 29.89 -6.85 -15.66
N ARG A 769 30.48 -7.35 -16.75
CA ARG A 769 30.11 -8.62 -17.37
C ARG A 769 31.19 -9.65 -17.11
N ASP A 770 30.79 -10.81 -16.64
CA ASP A 770 31.67 -11.98 -16.64
C ASP A 770 31.79 -12.47 -18.09
N SER A 771 33.01 -12.58 -18.62
CA SER A 771 33.24 -12.86 -20.04
C SER A 771 34.47 -13.74 -20.25
N ALA A 772 34.48 -14.47 -21.36
CA ALA A 772 35.67 -15.19 -21.79
C ALA A 772 36.83 -14.21 -22.04
N ARG A 773 38.00 -14.57 -21.49
CA ARG A 773 39.28 -13.86 -21.58
C ARG A 773 40.38 -14.86 -21.90
N ALA A 774 41.38 -14.46 -22.69
CA ALA A 774 42.57 -15.28 -22.87
C ALA A 774 43.36 -15.27 -21.56
N ALA A 775 43.44 -16.41 -20.88
CA ALA A 775 44.21 -16.52 -19.64
C ALA A 775 45.71 -16.45 -19.98
N PHE A 776 46.41 -15.44 -19.46
CA PHE A 776 47.86 -15.29 -19.57
C PHE A 776 48.39 -15.17 -21.02
N ASP A 777 47.67 -14.46 -21.90
CA ASP A 777 48.15 -14.09 -23.24
C ASP A 777 48.86 -12.72 -23.20
N VAL A 778 50.07 -12.65 -23.76
CA VAL A 778 50.91 -11.44 -23.85
C VAL A 778 50.30 -10.40 -24.80
N THR A 779 49.52 -10.84 -25.79
CA THR A 779 49.00 -10.00 -26.88
C THR A 779 47.71 -9.25 -26.47
N TYR A 780 47.00 -9.75 -25.45
CA TYR A 780 45.69 -9.26 -25.02
C TYR A 780 45.41 -9.52 -23.53
N GLY A 781 46.42 -9.47 -22.68
CA GLY A 781 46.20 -9.53 -21.24
C GLY A 781 45.34 -8.34 -20.80
N PRO A 782 44.13 -8.53 -20.23
CA PRO A 782 43.45 -7.42 -19.54
C PRO A 782 44.39 -6.88 -18.46
N LYS A 783 44.13 -5.66 -17.93
CA LYS A 783 44.85 -5.11 -16.75
C LYS A 783 44.77 -6.10 -15.58
N THR A 784 45.66 -7.09 -15.58
CA THR A 784 45.61 -8.29 -14.76
C THR A 784 46.43 -8.00 -13.55
N GLN A 785 45.80 -7.88 -12.39
CA GLN A 785 46.54 -7.64 -11.16
C GLN A 785 47.30 -8.91 -10.78
N THR A 786 48.56 -8.76 -10.40
CA THR A 786 49.39 -9.88 -9.94
C THR A 786 49.44 -9.91 -8.42
N TYR A 787 49.14 -11.07 -7.86
CA TYR A 787 49.28 -11.33 -6.43
C TYR A 787 50.22 -12.50 -6.22
N SER A 788 51.26 -12.27 -5.45
CA SER A 788 52.31 -13.24 -5.15
C SER A 788 52.66 -13.17 -3.66
N PRO A 789 53.36 -14.17 -3.11
CA PRO A 789 53.90 -14.10 -1.76
C PRO A 789 54.66 -12.80 -1.44
N GLN A 790 55.24 -12.12 -2.44
CA GLN A 790 55.97 -10.85 -2.25
C GLN A 790 55.05 -9.64 -1.94
N ASN A 791 53.78 -9.65 -2.35
CA ASN A 791 52.81 -8.57 -2.04
C ASN A 791 51.58 -9.06 -1.25
N MET A 792 51.63 -10.28 -0.71
CA MET A 792 50.60 -10.83 0.17
C MET A 792 51.04 -10.69 1.63
N THR A 793 50.15 -10.15 2.46
CA THR A 793 50.30 -10.16 3.93
C THR A 793 49.79 -11.47 4.53
N LYS A 794 48.85 -12.15 3.85
CA LYS A 794 48.48 -13.55 4.13
C LYS A 794 48.46 -14.36 2.84
N MET A 795 49.13 -15.51 2.89
CA MET A 795 49.25 -16.42 1.76
C MET A 795 47.89 -16.94 1.27
N LEU A 796 47.87 -17.34 -0.01
CA LEU A 796 46.70 -17.91 -0.67
C LEU A 796 46.15 -19.13 0.06
N LYS A 797 44.87 -19.07 0.39
CA LYS A 797 44.07 -20.20 0.86
C LYS A 797 43.04 -20.57 -0.20
N ILE A 798 43.01 -21.85 -0.57
CA ILE A 798 42.03 -22.42 -1.49
C ILE A 798 41.10 -23.32 -0.66
N SER A 799 39.80 -23.12 -0.78
CA SER A 799 38.78 -23.95 -0.14
C SER A 799 37.66 -24.26 -1.10
N GLY A 800 37.27 -25.52 -1.23
CA GLY A 800 36.16 -25.96 -2.08
C GLY A 800 35.47 -27.17 -1.46
N ALA A 801 34.17 -27.33 -1.71
CA ALA A 801 33.44 -28.52 -1.32
C ALA A 801 33.77 -29.67 -2.28
N MET A 802 33.87 -30.90 -1.77
CA MET A 802 33.96 -32.07 -2.65
C MET A 802 32.60 -32.32 -3.32
N PRO A 803 32.56 -32.70 -4.61
CA PRO A 803 31.33 -33.02 -5.30
C PRO A 803 30.51 -34.06 -4.53
N SER A 804 29.20 -33.83 -4.42
CA SER A 804 28.26 -34.66 -3.69
C SER A 804 27.03 -35.00 -4.54
N ILE A 805 26.37 -36.12 -4.25
CA ILE A 805 25.07 -36.47 -4.86
C ILE A 805 23.97 -35.44 -4.55
N ASN A 806 24.16 -34.65 -3.50
CA ASN A 806 23.24 -33.60 -3.11
C ASN A 806 23.46 -32.30 -3.91
N ASP A 807 24.48 -32.21 -4.77
CA ASP A 807 24.70 -31.04 -5.60
C ASP A 807 23.68 -30.97 -6.74
N PHE A 808 23.50 -29.77 -7.30
CA PHE A 808 22.64 -29.61 -8.46
C PHE A 808 23.28 -30.26 -9.70
N ASP A 809 22.46 -30.99 -10.44
CA ASP A 809 22.79 -31.70 -11.67
C ASP A 809 21.87 -31.23 -12.82
N GLY A 810 21.68 -29.91 -12.89
CA GLY A 810 20.86 -29.24 -13.89
C GLY A 810 20.34 -27.91 -13.38
N VAL A 811 19.98 -27.03 -14.33
CA VAL A 811 19.33 -25.75 -14.05
C VAL A 811 18.10 -25.63 -14.93
N ASP A 812 16.97 -25.21 -14.37
CA ASP A 812 15.75 -24.90 -15.13
C ASP A 812 15.49 -23.41 -15.04
N VAL A 813 15.34 -22.76 -16.19
CA VAL A 813 15.11 -21.32 -16.27
C VAL A 813 13.67 -21.04 -16.68
N GLU A 814 12.93 -20.38 -15.80
CA GLU A 814 11.60 -19.83 -16.07
C GLU A 814 11.77 -18.42 -16.70
N TYR A 815 11.23 -18.23 -17.90
CA TYR A 815 11.30 -16.99 -18.68
C TYR A 815 9.92 -16.62 -19.24
N PHE A 816 9.71 -15.36 -19.61
CA PHE A 816 8.40 -14.88 -20.08
C PHE A 816 8.36 -14.80 -21.61
N SER A 817 7.76 -15.80 -22.26
CA SER A 817 7.80 -15.95 -23.72
C SER A 817 7.02 -14.85 -24.45
N ARG A 818 7.67 -14.17 -25.40
CA ARG A 818 6.99 -13.21 -26.30
C ARG A 818 6.06 -13.84 -27.34
N THR A 819 6.12 -15.17 -27.50
CA THR A 819 5.31 -15.89 -28.48
C THR A 819 3.98 -16.32 -27.86
N THR A 820 4.03 -16.85 -26.64
CA THR A 820 2.84 -17.35 -25.92
C THR A 820 2.30 -16.35 -24.90
N TRP A 821 3.06 -15.29 -24.59
CA TRP A 821 2.75 -14.31 -23.55
C TRP A 821 2.52 -14.95 -22.17
N ALA A 822 3.28 -16.01 -21.88
CA ALA A 822 3.21 -16.79 -20.66
C ALA A 822 4.61 -17.13 -20.13
N TRP A 823 4.69 -17.44 -18.84
CA TRP A 823 5.89 -18.01 -18.24
C TRP A 823 6.09 -19.44 -18.76
N GLU A 824 7.27 -19.69 -19.31
CA GLU A 824 7.71 -20.98 -19.82
C GLU A 824 9.01 -21.39 -19.14
N THR A 825 9.25 -22.69 -19.04
CA THR A 825 10.48 -23.23 -18.45
C THR A 825 11.33 -23.89 -19.53
N VAL A 826 12.63 -23.58 -19.55
CA VAL A 826 13.61 -24.28 -20.38
C VAL A 826 14.59 -25.05 -19.51
N GLU A 827 14.72 -26.34 -19.81
CA GLU A 827 15.66 -27.23 -19.12
C GLU A 827 17.07 -27.05 -19.66
N CYS A 828 18.04 -26.86 -18.77
CA CYS A 828 19.44 -26.67 -19.10
C CYS A 828 20.26 -27.79 -18.47
N ARG A 829 20.84 -28.65 -19.32
CA ARG A 829 21.61 -29.84 -18.94
C ARG A 829 22.94 -29.83 -19.67
N TRP A 830 24.04 -29.91 -18.93
CA TRP A 830 25.34 -30.17 -19.55
C TRP A 830 25.45 -31.63 -19.99
N PRO A 831 26.34 -31.95 -20.94
CA PRO A 831 26.64 -33.34 -21.27
C PRO A 831 27.00 -34.15 -20.03
N GLY A 832 26.26 -35.24 -19.81
CA GLY A 832 26.39 -36.12 -18.65
C GLY A 832 25.52 -35.77 -17.44
N ASP A 833 24.82 -34.63 -17.44
CA ASP A 833 23.86 -34.30 -16.39
C ASP A 833 22.56 -35.12 -16.58
N LEU A 834 22.07 -35.74 -15.50
CA LEU A 834 20.88 -36.58 -15.50
C LEU A 834 19.61 -35.81 -15.09
N GLY A 835 19.75 -34.62 -14.50
CA GLY A 835 18.61 -33.82 -14.05
C GLY A 835 17.96 -34.32 -12.75
N ASN A 836 18.66 -35.13 -11.94
CA ASN A 836 18.11 -35.70 -10.70
C ASN A 836 17.77 -34.63 -9.64
N LYS A 837 18.55 -33.55 -9.58
CA LYS A 837 18.32 -32.39 -8.72
C LYS A 837 18.60 -31.12 -9.50
N VAL A 838 17.58 -30.31 -9.72
CA VAL A 838 17.68 -29.11 -10.57
C VAL A 838 17.54 -27.83 -9.76
N GLU A 839 18.39 -26.84 -10.04
CA GLU A 839 18.21 -25.48 -9.54
C GLU A 839 17.17 -24.79 -10.42
N LYS A 840 16.08 -24.29 -9.84
CA LYS A 840 15.06 -23.53 -10.57
C LYS A 840 15.34 -22.04 -10.41
N ILE A 841 15.48 -21.34 -11.53
CA ILE A 841 15.76 -19.90 -11.57
C ILE A 841 14.68 -19.22 -12.39
N LYS A 842 14.17 -18.10 -11.90
CA LYS A 842 13.27 -17.24 -12.64
C LYS A 842 14.04 -16.03 -13.15
N MET A 843 14.01 -15.82 -14.46
CA MET A 843 14.71 -14.72 -15.12
C MET A 843 13.68 -13.77 -15.75
N PRO A 844 13.24 -12.74 -15.01
CA PRO A 844 12.40 -11.69 -15.60
C PRO A 844 13.20 -10.90 -16.65
N GLY A 845 12.52 -10.34 -17.65
CA GLY A 845 13.18 -9.58 -18.73
C GLY A 845 13.57 -10.40 -19.96
N ILE A 846 13.66 -11.73 -19.84
CA ILE A 846 14.04 -12.60 -20.96
C ILE A 846 12.81 -13.09 -21.68
N SER A 847 12.74 -12.77 -22.97
CA SER A 847 11.59 -13.09 -23.82
C SER A 847 11.82 -14.20 -24.84
N ASP A 848 13.05 -14.74 -24.90
CA ASP A 848 13.49 -15.73 -25.88
C ASP A 848 14.00 -17.02 -25.23
N ARG A 849 13.54 -18.18 -25.76
CA ARG A 849 13.90 -19.51 -25.26
C ARG A 849 15.40 -19.77 -25.32
N THR A 850 16.04 -19.40 -26.42
CA THR A 850 17.48 -19.65 -26.63
C THR A 850 18.31 -18.88 -25.62
N ARG A 851 17.93 -17.63 -25.31
CA ARG A 851 18.61 -16.85 -24.26
C ARG A 851 18.42 -17.42 -22.86
N ALA A 852 17.19 -17.79 -22.50
CA ALA A 852 16.92 -18.44 -21.23
C ALA A 852 17.77 -19.71 -21.07
N TRP A 853 17.91 -20.49 -22.13
CA TRP A 853 18.78 -21.68 -22.16
C TRP A 853 20.26 -21.34 -21.98
N ARG A 854 20.79 -20.33 -22.68
CA ARG A 854 22.20 -19.89 -22.54
C ARG A 854 22.53 -19.52 -21.09
N ILE A 855 21.63 -18.80 -20.43
CA ILE A 855 21.81 -18.42 -19.02
C ILE A 855 21.82 -19.64 -18.10
N GLY A 856 20.88 -20.56 -18.28
CA GLY A 856 20.83 -21.77 -17.47
C GLY A 856 22.05 -22.68 -17.70
N MET A 857 22.50 -22.83 -18.94
CA MET A 857 23.73 -23.56 -19.26
C MET A 857 24.95 -22.89 -18.62
N ARG A 858 25.03 -21.57 -18.66
CA ARG A 858 26.13 -20.84 -18.01
C ARG A 858 26.09 -20.99 -16.49
N ARG A 859 24.92 -20.84 -15.85
CA ARG A 859 24.72 -21.08 -14.41
C ARG A 859 25.18 -22.49 -14.02
N ARG A 860 24.82 -23.49 -14.82
CA ARG A 860 25.28 -24.87 -14.60
C ARG A 860 26.80 -25.00 -14.75
N GLY A 861 27.39 -24.29 -15.70
CA GLY A 861 28.85 -24.18 -15.85
C GLY A 861 29.52 -23.62 -14.58
N HIS A 862 28.97 -22.58 -13.96
CA HIS A 862 29.47 -22.05 -12.69
C HIS A 862 29.45 -23.12 -11.58
N GLN A 863 28.36 -23.86 -11.42
CA GLN A 863 28.26 -24.94 -10.42
C GLN A 863 29.28 -26.06 -10.65
N LYS A 864 29.64 -26.34 -11.91
CA LYS A 864 30.51 -27.48 -12.30
C LYS A 864 32.00 -27.16 -12.28
N PHE A 865 32.39 -25.94 -12.65
CA PHE A 865 33.80 -25.57 -12.84
C PHE A 865 34.31 -24.49 -11.88
N ARG A 866 33.44 -23.85 -11.09
CA ARG A 866 33.81 -22.80 -10.14
C ARG A 866 33.41 -23.13 -8.70
N THR A 867 33.81 -24.31 -8.23
CA THR A 867 33.53 -24.81 -6.88
C THR A 867 34.48 -24.24 -5.82
N ASP A 868 35.67 -23.82 -6.23
CA ASP A 868 36.73 -23.37 -5.32
C ASP A 868 36.60 -21.88 -5.01
N VAL A 869 36.96 -21.53 -3.78
CA VAL A 869 37.09 -20.17 -3.27
C VAL A 869 38.55 -19.91 -2.96
N TYR A 870 39.10 -18.86 -3.57
CA TYR A 870 40.43 -18.33 -3.29
C TYR A 870 40.32 -17.16 -2.31
N SER A 871 41.16 -17.14 -1.28
CA SER A 871 41.24 -16.03 -0.33
C SER A 871 42.68 -15.73 0.07
N TRP A 872 43.04 -14.45 0.14
CA TRP A 872 44.36 -13.96 0.56
C TRP A 872 44.22 -12.54 1.13
N GLU A 873 45.29 -11.98 1.70
CA GLU A 873 45.33 -10.58 2.12
C GLU A 873 46.56 -9.89 1.53
N THR A 874 46.43 -8.61 1.21
CA THR A 874 47.51 -7.72 0.75
C THR A 874 47.54 -6.46 1.59
N GLU A 875 48.53 -5.60 1.37
CA GLU A 875 48.44 -4.19 1.77
C GLU A 875 47.46 -3.45 0.82
N MET A 876 47.81 -2.24 0.37
CA MET A 876 46.95 -1.42 -0.49
C MET A 876 46.78 -1.97 -1.93
N ASP A 877 47.65 -2.88 -2.39
CA ASP A 877 47.62 -3.48 -3.73
C ASP A 877 46.28 -4.11 -4.10
N GLY A 878 45.57 -4.68 -3.12
CA GLY A 878 44.23 -5.24 -3.31
C GLY A 878 43.23 -4.21 -3.83
N SER A 879 43.38 -2.93 -3.46
CA SER A 879 42.48 -1.83 -3.86
C SER A 879 42.49 -1.53 -5.36
N ASN A 880 43.45 -2.08 -6.11
CA ASN A 880 43.51 -1.98 -7.57
C ASN A 880 42.59 -3.00 -8.28
N SER A 881 42.02 -3.96 -7.55
CA SER A 881 41.08 -4.95 -8.06
C SER A 881 39.63 -4.53 -7.85
N GLY A 882 38.77 -4.88 -8.80
CA GLY A 882 37.33 -4.68 -8.74
C GLY A 882 36.57 -6.00 -8.87
N TYR A 883 35.26 -5.99 -8.63
CA TYR A 883 34.45 -7.17 -8.86
C TYR A 883 34.60 -7.69 -10.30
N LEU A 884 34.82 -9.00 -10.44
CA LEU A 884 35.13 -9.74 -11.67
C LEU A 884 36.35 -9.23 -12.47
N SER A 885 37.25 -8.46 -11.84
CA SER A 885 38.58 -8.23 -12.44
C SER A 885 39.36 -9.53 -12.48
N PHE A 886 40.18 -9.69 -13.52
CA PHE A 886 41.04 -10.86 -13.67
C PHE A 886 42.34 -10.65 -12.89
N ALA A 887 42.78 -11.67 -12.17
CA ALA A 887 44.02 -11.65 -11.40
C ALA A 887 44.85 -12.92 -11.66
N ALA A 888 46.16 -12.75 -11.71
CA ALA A 888 47.14 -13.83 -11.70
C ALA A 888 47.61 -14.01 -10.27
N VAL A 889 47.23 -15.13 -9.64
CA VAL A 889 47.52 -15.39 -8.23
C VAL A 889 48.50 -16.56 -8.13
N ALA A 890 49.62 -16.36 -7.45
CA ALA A 890 50.63 -17.39 -7.19
C ALA A 890 50.53 -17.93 -5.76
N ASP A 891 50.87 -19.21 -5.58
CA ASP A 891 51.17 -19.80 -4.28
C ASP A 891 52.69 -19.93 -4.09
N ASP A 892 53.14 -20.28 -2.87
CA ASP A 892 54.55 -20.58 -2.55
C ASP A 892 54.77 -22.08 -2.34
N ALA A 893 54.01 -22.92 -3.08
CA ALA A 893 54.11 -24.36 -2.93
C ALA A 893 55.28 -24.93 -3.77
N PRO A 894 56.03 -25.93 -3.28
CA PRO A 894 57.12 -26.53 -4.04
C PRO A 894 56.66 -27.03 -5.42
N LYS A 895 57.46 -26.76 -6.47
CA LYS A 895 57.19 -27.11 -7.88
C LYS A 895 55.96 -26.41 -8.51
N ARG A 896 55.57 -25.26 -7.96
CA ARG A 896 54.58 -24.35 -8.57
C ARG A 896 55.23 -23.00 -8.90
N CYS A 897 54.44 -21.93 -8.98
CA CYS A 897 54.97 -20.59 -9.18
C CYS A 897 55.90 -20.21 -8.03
N GLN A 898 57.06 -19.70 -8.37
CA GLN A 898 57.96 -19.00 -7.48
C GLN A 898 57.81 -17.50 -7.72
N SER A 899 57.88 -16.72 -6.65
CA SER A 899 57.88 -15.26 -6.72
C SER A 899 59.23 -14.71 -6.28
N ALA A 900 59.78 -13.79 -7.06
CA ALA A 900 61.06 -13.15 -6.79
C ALA A 900 60.99 -11.64 -7.06
N ILE A 901 62.02 -10.91 -6.67
CA ILE A 901 62.22 -9.51 -7.03
C ILE A 901 63.18 -9.42 -8.23
N LEU A 902 62.82 -8.61 -9.22
CA LEU A 902 63.71 -8.30 -10.34
C LEU A 902 64.75 -7.27 -9.90
N LEU A 903 66.00 -7.72 -9.70
CA LEU A 903 67.11 -6.88 -9.25
C LEU A 903 67.77 -6.11 -10.39
N GLY A 904 67.69 -6.62 -11.62
CA GLY A 904 68.33 -6.02 -12.77
C GLY A 904 67.90 -6.68 -14.08
N PHE A 905 68.10 -5.99 -15.19
CA PHE A 905 67.91 -6.56 -16.52
C PHE A 905 68.96 -6.03 -17.51
N GLU A 906 69.33 -6.86 -18.48
CA GLU A 906 70.26 -6.50 -19.57
C GLU A 906 69.66 -6.93 -20.91
N VAL A 907 69.57 -6.00 -21.86
CA VAL A 907 69.14 -6.30 -23.23
C VAL A 907 70.35 -6.73 -24.06
N ALA A 908 70.44 -8.02 -24.38
CA ALA A 908 71.48 -8.60 -25.22
C ALA A 908 70.96 -8.88 -26.64
N GLY A 909 71.85 -9.07 -27.61
CA GLY A 909 71.46 -9.38 -29.00
C GLY A 909 70.71 -10.71 -29.18
N SER A 910 70.70 -11.56 -28.15
CA SER A 910 70.01 -12.86 -28.13
C SER A 910 68.75 -12.88 -27.24
N GLY A 911 68.34 -11.74 -26.68
CA GLY A 911 67.16 -11.60 -25.81
C GLY A 911 67.42 -10.70 -24.60
N THR A 912 66.45 -10.61 -23.69
CA THR A 912 66.58 -9.87 -22.41
C THR A 912 66.94 -10.84 -21.28
N LEU A 913 68.04 -10.56 -20.59
CA LEU A 913 68.46 -11.24 -19.36
C LEU A 913 67.80 -10.56 -18.16
N LEU A 914 67.24 -11.37 -17.25
CA LEU A 914 66.58 -10.93 -16.03
C LEU A 914 67.32 -11.53 -14.83
N HIS A 915 67.67 -10.69 -13.86
CA HIS A 915 68.36 -11.10 -12.63
C HIS A 915 67.36 -11.16 -11.46
N SER A 916 67.19 -12.35 -10.90
CA SER A 916 66.28 -12.67 -9.80
C SER A 916 66.97 -12.55 -8.44
N SER A 917 66.22 -12.18 -7.39
CA SER A 917 66.71 -12.23 -5.99
C SER A 917 66.85 -13.63 -5.42
N GLU A 918 66.01 -14.58 -5.84
CA GLU A 918 66.00 -15.98 -5.43
C GLU A 918 66.44 -16.91 -6.58
N PRO A 919 67.03 -18.09 -6.29
CA PRO A 919 67.37 -19.05 -7.33
C PRO A 919 66.10 -19.67 -7.95
N LEU A 920 66.02 -19.71 -9.28
CA LEU A 920 64.88 -20.19 -10.05
C LEU A 920 64.94 -21.71 -10.24
N ASP A 921 63.87 -22.43 -9.87
CA ASP A 921 63.80 -23.89 -9.91
C ASP A 921 63.24 -24.42 -11.24
N PHE A 922 64.13 -24.92 -12.11
CA PHE A 922 63.75 -25.59 -13.37
C PHE A 922 63.56 -27.12 -13.22
N SER A 923 63.63 -27.67 -12.01
CA SER A 923 63.62 -29.13 -11.76
C SER A 923 62.32 -29.83 -12.16
N ALA A 924 61.23 -29.08 -12.38
CA ALA A 924 59.96 -29.61 -12.87
C ALA A 924 60.04 -30.12 -14.33
N GLY A 925 61.03 -29.67 -15.10
CA GLY A 925 61.20 -30.00 -16.52
C GLY A 925 60.13 -29.36 -17.42
N GLY A 926 60.38 -29.37 -18.74
CA GLY A 926 59.48 -28.76 -19.72
C GLY A 926 59.57 -27.23 -19.82
N GLU A 927 58.62 -26.63 -20.53
CA GLU A 927 58.54 -25.17 -20.71
C GLU A 927 58.26 -24.47 -19.37
N HIS A 928 59.08 -23.48 -19.04
CA HIS A 928 58.85 -22.57 -17.92
C HIS A 928 58.44 -21.20 -18.45
N ARG A 929 57.63 -20.51 -17.65
CA ARG A 929 57.08 -19.20 -17.93
C ARG A 929 57.50 -18.22 -16.87
N ILE A 930 57.70 -16.98 -17.30
CA ILE A 930 58.06 -15.86 -16.44
C ILE A 930 57.22 -14.65 -16.78
N GLY A 931 56.67 -13.98 -15.79
CA GLY A 931 55.96 -12.71 -15.94
C GLY A 931 56.44 -11.69 -14.92
N ILE A 932 56.28 -10.42 -15.24
CA ILE A 932 56.78 -9.31 -14.43
C ILE A 932 55.62 -8.36 -14.12
N ARG A 933 55.50 -7.98 -12.85
CA ARG A 933 54.57 -6.95 -12.38
C ARG A 933 55.08 -5.57 -12.77
N LYS A 934 54.27 -4.83 -13.55
CA LYS A 934 54.50 -3.42 -13.87
C LYS A 934 54.24 -2.53 -12.65
N LEU A 935 54.73 -1.28 -12.69
CA LEU A 935 54.55 -0.29 -11.63
C LEU A 935 53.07 0.00 -11.30
N ASP A 936 52.15 -0.22 -12.23
CA ASP A 936 50.71 -0.04 -12.03
C ASP A 936 50.01 -1.30 -11.45
N GLY A 937 50.79 -2.29 -11.01
CA GLY A 937 50.33 -3.57 -10.47
C GLY A 937 49.92 -4.60 -11.54
N THR A 938 49.91 -4.22 -12.82
CA THR A 938 49.47 -5.11 -13.90
C THR A 938 50.57 -6.08 -14.33
N LEU A 939 50.17 -7.28 -14.74
CA LEU A 939 51.06 -8.29 -15.28
C LEU A 939 51.53 -7.90 -16.68
N SER A 940 52.83 -8.08 -16.94
CA SER A 940 53.38 -8.27 -18.27
C SER A 940 53.96 -9.68 -18.42
N GLY A 941 53.83 -10.26 -19.62
CA GLY A 941 54.08 -11.68 -19.89
C GLY A 941 52.82 -12.54 -19.72
N PRO A 942 52.95 -13.86 -19.53
CA PRO A 942 54.18 -14.62 -19.37
C PRO A 942 54.95 -14.88 -20.67
N TRP A 943 56.26 -14.79 -20.60
CA TRP A 943 57.18 -15.22 -21.66
C TRP A 943 57.79 -16.58 -21.36
N THR A 944 58.27 -17.27 -22.38
CA THR A 944 59.05 -18.50 -22.22
C THR A 944 60.41 -18.19 -21.59
N ALA A 945 60.70 -18.85 -20.47
CA ALA A 945 61.92 -18.68 -19.69
C ALA A 945 62.99 -19.69 -20.09
N THR A 946 64.19 -19.23 -20.47
CA THR A 946 65.36 -20.08 -20.72
C THR A 946 66.39 -19.89 -19.60
N GLN A 947 66.77 -20.98 -18.92
CA GLN A 947 67.78 -20.91 -17.86
C GLN A 947 69.16 -20.53 -18.40
N VAL A 948 69.81 -19.56 -17.76
CA VAL A 948 71.23 -19.23 -18.01
C VAL A 948 72.08 -19.74 -16.85
N ASP A 949 71.69 -19.37 -15.63
CA ASP A 949 72.27 -19.84 -14.37
C ASP A 949 71.17 -19.87 -13.28
N PRO A 950 71.45 -20.22 -12.00
CA PRO A 950 70.41 -20.28 -10.97
C PRO A 950 69.66 -18.96 -10.72
N TYR A 951 70.26 -17.79 -10.95
CA TYR A 951 69.67 -16.47 -10.67
C TYR A 951 69.34 -15.67 -11.94
N THR A 952 69.82 -16.11 -13.10
CA THR A 952 69.64 -15.41 -14.38
C THR A 952 68.81 -16.23 -15.36
N VAL A 953 67.80 -15.59 -15.94
CA VAL A 953 66.90 -16.17 -16.94
C VAL A 953 66.83 -15.28 -18.17
N ARG A 954 66.76 -15.89 -19.35
CA ARG A 954 66.61 -15.20 -20.63
C ARG A 954 65.18 -15.31 -21.14
N VAL A 955 64.63 -14.20 -21.62
CA VAL A 955 63.40 -14.11 -22.43
C VAL A 955 63.70 -13.46 -23.78
N ASP A 956 62.88 -13.70 -24.81
CA ASP A 956 63.14 -13.17 -26.15
C ASP A 956 63.05 -11.64 -26.20
N ALA A 957 61.99 -11.06 -25.65
CA ALA A 957 61.81 -9.61 -25.52
C ALA A 957 60.76 -9.28 -24.46
N LEU A 958 60.94 -8.14 -23.78
CA LEU A 958 59.91 -7.52 -22.95
C LEU A 958 59.08 -6.54 -23.79
N ASP A 959 57.80 -6.37 -23.46
CA ASP A 959 56.91 -5.37 -24.07
C ASP A 959 56.95 -4.00 -23.36
N PHE A 960 57.79 -3.88 -22.32
CA PHE A 960 57.99 -2.67 -21.53
C PHE A 960 59.42 -2.62 -20.96
N THR A 961 59.81 -1.46 -20.43
CA THR A 961 61.11 -1.27 -19.76
C THR A 961 60.92 -1.30 -18.24
N PRO A 962 61.47 -2.29 -17.52
CA PRO A 962 61.38 -2.35 -16.05
C PRO A 962 62.14 -1.19 -15.39
N VAL A 963 61.62 -0.71 -14.24
CA VAL A 963 62.30 0.26 -13.38
C VAL A 963 62.75 -0.47 -12.12
N VAL A 964 64.04 -0.75 -12.00
CA VAL A 964 64.63 -1.53 -10.88
C VAL A 964 65.35 -0.64 -9.85
N ASP A 965 65.89 0.51 -10.26
CA ASP A 965 66.70 1.41 -9.43
C ASP A 965 65.95 2.70 -9.00
N GLY A 966 64.63 2.60 -8.80
CA GLY A 966 63.75 3.75 -8.47
C GLY A 966 63.43 3.89 -6.97
N PRO A 967 62.81 5.01 -6.55
CA PRO A 967 62.29 5.19 -5.18
C PRO A 967 61.00 4.38 -4.91
N LEU A 968 60.47 3.71 -5.93
CA LEU A 968 59.26 2.88 -5.88
C LEU A 968 59.64 1.41 -5.64
N GLU A 969 58.66 0.59 -5.29
CA GLU A 969 58.87 -0.85 -5.11
C GLU A 969 59.37 -1.51 -6.40
N PRO A 970 60.45 -2.33 -6.34
CA PRO A 970 60.96 -3.03 -7.51
C PRO A 970 59.93 -4.02 -8.12
N PRO A 971 60.07 -4.35 -9.42
CA PRO A 971 59.13 -5.26 -10.10
C PRO A 971 59.18 -6.66 -9.51
N HIS A 972 58.01 -7.27 -9.34
CA HIS A 972 57.90 -8.66 -8.89
C HIS A 972 57.92 -9.60 -10.10
N LEU A 973 58.70 -10.66 -9.98
CA LEU A 973 58.90 -11.70 -10.97
C LEU A 973 58.12 -12.95 -10.53
N LEU A 974 57.31 -13.48 -11.44
CA LEU A 974 56.54 -14.72 -11.25
C LEU A 974 57.10 -15.78 -12.21
N PHE A 975 57.68 -16.84 -11.70
CA PHE A 975 58.34 -17.89 -12.49
C PHE A 975 57.81 -19.28 -12.17
N GLY A 976 57.62 -20.14 -13.16
CA GLY A 976 57.22 -21.53 -12.91
C GLY A 976 56.92 -22.32 -14.16
N PRO A 977 56.62 -23.63 -14.04
CA PRO A 977 56.30 -24.48 -15.18
C PRO A 977 55.01 -24.01 -15.87
N ALA A 978 54.97 -24.03 -17.21
CA ALA A 978 53.88 -23.46 -18.01
C ALA A 978 52.48 -23.97 -17.61
N ALA A 979 52.35 -25.25 -17.23
CA ALA A 979 51.09 -25.86 -16.82
C ALA A 979 50.57 -25.42 -15.43
N ARG A 980 51.42 -24.81 -14.59
CA ARG A 980 51.10 -24.43 -13.19
C ARG A 980 51.70 -23.07 -12.82
N TRP A 981 51.84 -22.19 -13.81
CA TRP A 981 52.53 -20.92 -13.64
C TRP A 981 51.80 -19.95 -12.71
N ALA A 982 50.47 -19.80 -12.82
CA ALA A 982 49.68 -19.03 -11.88
C ALA A 982 48.21 -19.50 -11.90
N TYR A 983 47.47 -19.23 -10.83
CA TYR A 983 46.02 -19.42 -10.81
C TYR A 983 45.34 -18.24 -11.51
N PRO A 984 44.54 -18.48 -12.56
CA PRO A 984 43.70 -17.46 -13.13
C PRO A 984 42.47 -17.28 -12.24
N VAL A 985 42.33 -16.12 -11.61
CA VAL A 985 41.29 -15.85 -10.61
C VAL A 985 40.41 -14.69 -11.07
N LEU A 986 39.11 -14.81 -10.87
CA LEU A 986 38.16 -13.71 -10.94
C LEU A 986 37.90 -13.20 -9.53
N ILE A 987 38.15 -11.91 -9.31
CA ILE A 987 37.94 -11.28 -7.99
C ILE A 987 36.44 -11.21 -7.69
N THR A 988 36.03 -11.68 -6.52
CA THR A 988 34.64 -11.60 -6.02
C THR A 988 34.51 -10.62 -4.87
N SER A 989 35.59 -10.31 -4.16
CA SER A 989 35.64 -9.24 -3.16
C SER A 989 37.04 -8.65 -3.02
N SER A 990 37.08 -7.36 -2.70
CA SER A 990 38.28 -6.60 -2.35
C SER A 990 37.89 -5.63 -1.24
N ASP A 991 38.09 -6.04 0.01
CA ASP A 991 37.57 -5.35 1.20
C ASP A 991 38.72 -4.72 2.01
N PRO A 992 38.90 -3.39 1.94
CA PRO A 992 39.91 -2.70 2.75
C PRO A 992 39.51 -2.67 4.24
N ALA A 993 40.41 -3.12 5.11
CA ALA A 993 40.23 -3.07 6.57
C ALA A 993 41.59 -2.96 7.28
N ASN A 994 41.70 -2.00 8.23
CA ASN A 994 42.86 -1.84 9.11
C ASN A 994 44.23 -1.76 8.40
N GLY A 995 44.29 -1.11 7.23
CA GLY A 995 45.53 -0.97 6.45
C GLY A 995 45.84 -2.13 5.49
N ASN A 996 45.11 -3.24 5.59
CA ASN A 996 45.17 -4.36 4.65
C ASN A 996 43.94 -4.39 3.75
N VAL A 997 44.01 -5.16 2.67
CA VAL A 997 42.86 -5.47 1.82
C VAL A 997 42.66 -6.98 1.81
N ALA A 998 41.48 -7.41 2.27
CA ALA A 998 41.07 -8.81 2.23
C ALA A 998 40.51 -9.13 0.85
N MET A 999 41.10 -10.12 0.20
CA MET A 999 40.78 -10.50 -1.18
C MET A 999 40.05 -11.84 -1.19
N LYS A 1000 39.01 -11.93 -2.02
CA LYS A 1000 38.33 -13.17 -2.36
C LYS A 1000 38.16 -13.29 -3.87
N GLY A 1001 38.24 -14.52 -4.37
CA GLY A 1001 38.02 -14.81 -5.77
C GLY A 1001 37.53 -16.22 -6.02
N MET A 1002 37.17 -16.48 -7.27
CA MET A 1002 36.79 -17.79 -7.80
C MET A 1002 37.69 -18.16 -8.98
N PRO A 1003 37.84 -19.44 -9.33
CA PRO A 1003 38.66 -19.82 -10.48
C PRO A 1003 38.05 -19.27 -11.77
N TYR A 1004 38.90 -18.75 -12.64
CA TYR A 1004 38.53 -18.51 -14.03
C TYR A 1004 38.64 -19.83 -14.80
N ASP A 1005 37.53 -20.25 -15.42
CA ASP A 1005 37.49 -21.41 -16.30
C ASP A 1005 36.76 -21.04 -17.59
N ALA A 1006 37.46 -21.16 -18.72
CA ALA A 1006 36.93 -20.80 -20.04
C ALA A 1006 35.75 -21.68 -20.46
N ARG A 1007 35.62 -22.90 -19.91
CA ARG A 1007 34.52 -23.81 -20.23
C ARG A 1007 33.17 -23.23 -19.81
N VAL A 1008 33.11 -22.40 -18.77
CA VAL A 1008 31.85 -21.79 -18.31
C VAL A 1008 31.12 -21.04 -19.42
N TYR A 1009 31.84 -20.47 -20.39
CA TYR A 1009 31.28 -19.69 -21.48
C TYR A 1009 30.96 -20.51 -22.74
N THR A 1010 31.16 -21.84 -22.71
CA THR A 1010 31.03 -22.72 -23.90
C THR A 1010 29.68 -22.55 -24.62
N TYR A 1011 28.62 -22.31 -23.86
CA TYR A 1011 27.25 -22.27 -24.36
C TYR A 1011 26.71 -20.84 -24.55
N ASP A 1012 27.50 -19.79 -24.28
CA ASP A 1012 27.04 -18.40 -24.33
C ASP A 1012 26.58 -17.96 -25.73
N ASP A 1013 27.05 -18.65 -26.78
CA ASP A 1013 26.72 -18.39 -28.19
C ASP A 1013 26.06 -19.58 -28.90
N GLN A 1014 25.73 -20.65 -28.16
CA GLN A 1014 25.09 -21.84 -28.73
C GLN A 1014 23.56 -21.74 -28.72
N SER A 1015 22.88 -22.74 -29.29
CA SER A 1015 21.42 -22.85 -29.28
C SER A 1015 21.00 -24.12 -28.54
N PRO A 1016 19.81 -24.14 -27.92
CA PRO A 1016 19.27 -25.34 -27.31
C PRO A 1016 19.15 -26.47 -28.33
N PRO A 1017 19.26 -27.75 -27.89
CA PRO A 1017 18.91 -28.89 -28.73
C PRO A 1017 17.50 -28.72 -29.34
N ALA A 1018 17.35 -29.17 -30.58
CA ALA A 1018 16.12 -29.07 -31.37
C ALA A 1018 14.93 -29.77 -30.69
#